data_AF-A0A8T2G180-F1
#
_entry.id   AF-A0A8T2G180-F1
#
_cell.length_a   1.000
_cell.length_b   1.000
_cell.length_c   1.000
_cell.angle_alpha   90.00
_cell.angle_beta   90.00
_cell.angle_gamma   90.00
#
_symmetry.space_group_name_H-M   'P 1'
#
loop_
_entity.id
_entity.type
_entity.pdbx_description
1 polymer ?
#
loop_
_entity_poly.entity_id
_entity_poly.type
_entity_poly.pdbx_seq_one_letter_code
_entity_poly.pdbx_strand_id
1 'polypeptide(L)'
;MVEMEVLLRSISSFLNLSSSKHIDLDPFEKYYKRVEELLRVLKPIADVVVTSDFVFDEKLGKAFEELTQDVDQSIDLFRSWQAFSSKVYFVLQIESLLPKMRDTIVDTFQFLMSSKNHLPDELSPASLEQCLEKIKHLSYEEISSVIDGALRDQRDGVGPSPEILVKIGENTGLRSNQEILIEAVALERQKEMAEQSENNAEVEFLDQLIVIVNRMHERLLLIKQTQTSSVAILADFFCPLSLEVMTDPVIVSSGQTYEKAFIKRWIDLGLKVCPKTRQTLTHTTLIPNYTVKALIANWCETNDVKLPDPNKSTSLNELSPLLSCTDSIPSTGADVSARKVSNKSHDWDASSSETGKPSFSSRATEREGASPSRPASALGASSPGISGNGYGLDARRGSLNDFEDRSNDSRELRTDAPGRSSVSSTTRGSVENGQTSENHHHRSPSATSTVSNEEFPRADANENSEESAHATPYSSDASGEIRSGPLAATTSAATRRDLSDFSPKFMDRRTRGQFWRRPSERLGSRIVSAPSNETRRDLSEVETQVKKLVEELKSSSLDTQRQATAELRLLAKHNMDNRIVIGNSGAIVLLVELLYSTDSATQENAVTALLNLSINDNNKKAIADAGAIEPLIHVLENGSSEAKENSAATLFSLSVIEENKIKIGQSGAIGPLVDLLGNGTPRGKKDAATALFNLSIHQENKAMIVQSGAVRYLIDLMDPAAGMVDKAVAVLANLATVPEGRNAIGQEGGIPLLVEVVELGSARGKENAAAALLQLATNSGRFCNMVLQEGAVPPLVALSQSGTPRAREKAQALLSYFRNQRHGNAGRG
;
A
#
# COMPACT_ATOMS: atom_id res chain seq x y z
N MET A 1 -46.66 43.00 21.37
CA MET A 1 -46.56 43.26 19.93
C MET A 1 -45.11 43.23 19.45
N VAL A 2 -44.22 44.13 19.90
CA VAL A 2 -42.80 44.17 19.48
C VAL A 2 -42.10 42.83 19.69
N GLU A 3 -42.37 42.20 20.83
CA GLU A 3 -41.86 40.89 21.27
C GLU A 3 -42.24 39.80 20.26
N MET A 4 -43.45 39.89 19.71
CA MET A 4 -44.00 38.92 18.76
C MET A 4 -43.47 39.12 17.34
N GLU A 5 -43.21 40.37 16.93
CA GLU A 5 -42.48 40.66 15.69
C GLU A 5 -41.03 40.19 15.74
N VAL A 6 -40.39 40.23 16.93
CA VAL A 6 -39.07 39.63 17.14
C VAL A 6 -39.17 38.11 17.03
N LEU A 7 -40.12 37.46 17.73
CA LEU A 7 -40.31 36.01 17.65
C LEU A 7 -40.52 35.53 16.20
N LEU A 8 -41.40 36.18 15.42
CA LEU A 8 -41.61 35.84 14.01
C LEU A 8 -40.35 36.03 13.15
N ARG A 9 -39.52 37.03 13.48
CA ARG A 9 -38.22 37.28 12.82
C ARG A 9 -37.21 36.18 13.16
N SER A 10 -37.12 35.77 14.42
CA SER A 10 -36.26 34.68 14.89
C SER A 10 -36.68 33.33 14.29
N ILE A 11 -37.97 32.98 14.33
CA ILE A 11 -38.52 31.78 13.66
C ILE A 11 -38.18 31.80 12.16
N SER A 12 -38.38 32.94 11.49
CA SER A 12 -38.09 33.05 10.06
C SER A 12 -36.59 33.05 9.76
N SER A 13 -35.74 33.51 10.70
CA SER A 13 -34.28 33.35 10.64
C SER A 13 -33.87 31.89 10.77
N PHE A 14 -34.44 31.14 11.72
CA PHE A 14 -34.21 29.70 11.90
C PHE A 14 -34.54 28.92 10.62
N LEU A 15 -35.76 29.07 10.10
CA LEU A 15 -36.26 28.32 8.93
C LEU A 15 -35.42 28.57 7.66
N ASN A 16 -34.71 29.70 7.56
CA ASN A 16 -33.83 30.01 6.45
C ASN A 16 -32.43 29.35 6.54
N LEU A 17 -32.03 28.82 7.70
CA LEU A 17 -30.73 28.13 7.89
C LEU A 17 -30.59 26.90 6.98
N SER A 18 -31.72 26.21 6.70
CA SER A 18 -31.82 25.04 5.82
C SER A 18 -31.31 25.27 4.38
N SER A 19 -31.15 26.53 3.95
CA SER A 19 -30.58 26.87 2.63
C SER A 19 -29.05 26.70 2.51
N SER A 20 -28.36 26.34 3.61
CA SER A 20 -26.90 26.25 3.68
C SER A 20 -26.34 24.82 3.51
N LYS A 21 -25.09 24.72 3.02
CA LYS A 21 -24.53 23.50 2.41
C LYS A 21 -23.97 22.48 3.42
N HIS A 22 -24.84 21.79 4.13
CA HIS A 22 -24.45 20.71 5.05
C HIS A 22 -24.96 19.35 4.55
N ILE A 23 -24.02 18.53 4.06
CA ILE A 23 -24.23 17.14 3.65
C ILE A 23 -24.49 16.29 4.89
N ASP A 24 -25.34 15.26 4.78
CA ASP A 24 -25.71 14.22 5.76
C ASP A 24 -24.76 14.10 6.97
N LEU A 25 -25.07 14.81 8.05
CA LEU A 25 -24.35 14.76 9.34
C LEU A 25 -25.33 14.33 10.44
N ASP A 26 -25.10 13.12 10.94
CA ASP A 26 -26.03 12.25 11.70
C ASP A 26 -26.81 12.88 12.88
N PRO A 27 -26.31 13.90 13.62
CA PRO A 27 -27.12 14.61 14.61
C PRO A 27 -27.71 15.93 14.07
N PHE A 28 -27.01 16.68 13.22
CA PHE A 28 -27.39 18.06 12.87
C PHE A 28 -28.77 18.13 12.23
N GLU A 29 -29.00 17.31 11.19
CA GLU A 29 -30.27 17.31 10.45
C GLU A 29 -31.42 16.72 11.30
N LYS A 30 -31.12 15.70 12.13
CA LYS A 30 -32.03 15.05 13.08
C LYS A 30 -32.63 16.07 14.05
N TYR A 31 -31.81 16.91 14.67
CA TYR A 31 -32.28 17.93 15.62
C TYR A 31 -32.81 19.19 14.93
N TYR A 32 -32.29 19.58 13.77
CA TYR A 32 -32.86 20.68 12.98
C TYR A 32 -34.33 20.41 12.62
N LYS A 33 -34.65 19.19 12.14
CA LYS A 33 -36.03 18.78 11.83
C LYS A 33 -36.94 18.82 13.06
N ARG A 34 -36.49 18.35 14.23
CA ARG A 34 -37.27 18.41 15.50
C ARG A 34 -37.65 19.85 15.88
N VAL A 35 -36.72 20.80 15.79
CA VAL A 35 -37.01 22.22 16.06
C VAL A 35 -37.90 22.82 14.96
N GLU A 36 -37.60 22.53 13.70
CA GLU A 36 -38.38 22.99 12.55
C GLU A 36 -39.85 22.53 12.60
N GLU A 37 -40.12 21.30 13.06
CA GLU A 37 -41.48 20.77 13.26
C GLU A 37 -42.26 21.57 14.32
N LEU A 38 -41.65 21.85 15.48
CA LEU A 38 -42.24 22.70 16.52
C LEU A 38 -42.53 24.12 16.01
N LEU A 39 -41.55 24.74 15.33
CA LEU A 39 -41.69 26.11 14.82
C LEU A 39 -42.66 26.22 13.64
N ARG A 40 -42.85 25.15 12.85
CA ARG A 40 -43.90 25.07 11.81
C ARG A 40 -45.32 24.98 12.39
N VAL A 41 -45.51 24.39 13.57
CA VAL A 41 -46.82 24.41 14.26
C VAL A 41 -47.08 25.78 14.88
N LEU A 42 -46.06 26.41 15.46
CA LEU A 42 -46.14 27.73 16.06
C LEU A 42 -46.38 28.85 15.04
N LYS A 43 -45.67 28.85 13.90
CA LYS A 43 -45.63 29.99 12.99
C LYS A 43 -47.00 30.47 12.48
N PRO A 44 -47.92 29.63 11.98
CA PRO A 44 -49.21 30.11 11.49
C PRO A 44 -50.05 30.77 12.58
N ILE A 45 -50.00 30.26 13.81
CA ILE A 45 -50.67 30.87 14.97
C ILE A 45 -50.01 32.22 15.30
N ALA A 46 -48.68 32.29 15.25
CA ALA A 46 -47.94 33.52 15.52
C ALA A 46 -48.19 34.60 14.46
N ASP A 47 -48.24 34.24 13.16
CA ASP A 47 -48.56 35.15 12.06
C ASP A 47 -49.99 35.73 12.25
N VAL A 48 -51.00 34.90 12.55
CA VAL A 48 -52.39 35.35 12.76
C VAL A 48 -52.54 36.23 14.01
N VAL A 49 -51.82 35.92 15.09
CA VAL A 49 -51.79 36.76 16.31
C VAL A 49 -51.21 38.15 16.03
N VAL A 50 -50.25 38.28 15.10
CA VAL A 50 -49.66 39.59 14.71
C VAL A 50 -50.53 40.36 13.72
N THR A 51 -51.27 39.69 12.83
CA THR A 51 -52.23 40.37 11.92
C THR A 51 -53.54 40.79 12.59
N SER A 52 -53.69 40.57 13.89
CA SER A 52 -54.90 40.86 14.66
C SER A 52 -54.65 41.97 15.69
N ASP A 53 -55.65 42.83 15.94
CA ASP A 53 -55.63 43.85 17.01
C ASP A 53 -55.78 43.24 18.43
N PHE A 54 -55.07 42.13 18.70
CA PHE A 54 -55.19 41.35 19.93
C PHE A 54 -54.39 42.00 21.07
N VAL A 55 -55.06 42.29 22.18
CA VAL A 55 -54.42 42.83 23.39
C VAL A 55 -53.84 41.67 24.23
N PHE A 56 -52.52 41.68 24.41
CA PHE A 56 -51.77 40.64 25.13
C PHE A 56 -51.91 40.78 26.66
N ASP A 57 -51.96 39.66 27.36
CA ASP A 57 -51.69 39.58 28.82
C ASP A 57 -50.17 39.60 29.04
N GLU A 58 -49.72 40.14 30.19
CA GLU A 58 -48.31 40.24 30.59
C GLU A 58 -47.63 38.86 30.57
N LYS A 59 -48.35 37.82 31.01
CA LYS A 59 -47.92 36.42 30.98
C LYS A 59 -47.66 35.89 29.57
N LEU A 60 -48.50 36.28 28.62
CA LEU A 60 -48.41 35.85 27.22
C LEU A 60 -47.26 36.57 26.51
N GLY A 61 -47.04 37.86 26.81
CA GLY A 61 -45.84 38.59 26.37
C GLY A 61 -44.55 37.93 26.87
N LYS A 62 -44.49 37.60 28.16
CA LYS A 62 -43.35 36.91 28.78
C LYS A 62 -43.08 35.52 28.16
N ALA A 63 -44.13 34.74 27.88
CA ALA A 63 -43.97 33.45 27.20
C ALA A 63 -43.39 33.59 25.79
N PHE A 64 -43.75 34.64 25.04
CA PHE A 64 -43.14 34.93 23.73
C PHE A 64 -41.69 35.43 23.84
N GLU A 65 -41.34 36.16 24.89
CA GLU A 65 -39.95 36.58 25.16
C GLU A 65 -39.05 35.36 25.48
N GLU A 66 -39.49 34.49 26.38
CA GLU A 66 -38.77 33.25 26.73
C GLU A 66 -38.61 32.33 25.51
N LEU A 67 -39.67 32.17 24.72
CA LEU A 67 -39.63 31.39 23.48
C LEU A 67 -38.74 32.01 22.39
N THR A 68 -38.64 33.34 22.33
CA THR A 68 -37.69 34.03 21.45
C THR A 68 -36.25 33.72 21.86
N GLN A 69 -35.96 33.79 23.17
CA GLN A 69 -34.65 33.50 23.73
C GLN A 69 -34.21 32.05 23.47
N ASP A 70 -35.11 31.06 23.57
CA ASP A 70 -34.78 29.67 23.24
C ASP A 70 -34.60 29.45 21.72
N VAL A 71 -35.42 30.11 20.87
CA VAL A 71 -35.24 30.07 19.41
C VAL A 71 -33.88 30.65 19.02
N ASP A 72 -33.50 31.83 19.52
CA ASP A 72 -32.23 32.47 19.19
C ASP A 72 -31.02 31.66 19.71
N GLN A 73 -31.10 31.06 20.90
CA GLN A 73 -30.10 30.10 21.37
C GLN A 73 -29.97 28.89 20.43
N SER A 74 -31.08 28.33 19.96
CA SER A 74 -31.03 27.24 18.98
C SER A 74 -30.36 27.67 17.68
N ILE A 75 -30.67 28.88 17.17
CA ILE A 75 -30.07 29.45 15.96
C ILE A 75 -28.54 29.53 16.10
N ASP A 76 -28.03 30.00 17.24
CA ASP A 76 -26.59 30.14 17.44
C ASP A 76 -25.88 28.80 17.69
N LEU A 77 -26.55 27.78 18.25
CA LEU A 77 -26.07 26.39 18.25
C LEU A 77 -25.96 25.83 16.82
N PHE A 78 -26.96 26.02 15.95
CA PHE A 78 -26.89 25.56 14.56
C PHE A 78 -25.89 26.38 13.71
N ARG A 79 -25.67 27.66 14.00
CA ARG A 79 -24.66 28.51 13.32
C ARG A 79 -23.22 28.23 13.75
N SER A 80 -23.00 27.85 15.00
CA SER A 80 -21.66 27.52 15.53
C SER A 80 -21.19 26.11 15.16
N TRP A 81 -22.07 25.28 14.61
CA TRP A 81 -21.76 23.93 14.12
C TRP A 81 -20.74 23.94 12.98
N GLN A 82 -19.72 23.10 13.12
CA GLN A 82 -18.66 22.88 12.12
C GLN A 82 -18.46 21.37 11.93
N ALA A 83 -17.83 20.96 10.82
CA ALA A 83 -17.61 19.54 10.49
C ALA A 83 -16.77 18.76 11.52
N PHE A 84 -16.12 19.45 12.47
CA PHE A 84 -15.35 18.90 13.58
C PHE A 84 -15.79 19.48 14.95
N SER A 85 -17.05 19.90 15.07
CA SER A 85 -17.68 20.19 16.37
C SER A 85 -18.08 18.89 17.09
N SER A 86 -18.14 18.92 18.42
CA SER A 86 -18.55 17.75 19.21
C SER A 86 -20.02 17.42 18.95
N LYS A 87 -20.27 16.21 18.44
CA LYS A 87 -21.60 15.64 18.22
C LYS A 87 -22.33 15.43 19.56
N VAL A 88 -21.61 14.95 20.59
CA VAL A 88 -22.15 14.63 21.92
C VAL A 88 -22.58 15.90 22.66
N TYR A 89 -21.70 16.90 22.74
CA TYR A 89 -22.00 18.17 23.41
C TYR A 89 -23.15 18.92 22.71
N PHE A 90 -23.15 19.00 21.37
CA PHE A 90 -24.25 19.62 20.62
C PHE A 90 -25.61 18.96 20.92
N VAL A 91 -25.67 17.62 20.92
CA VAL A 91 -26.88 16.86 21.26
C VAL A 91 -27.39 17.21 22.66
N LEU A 92 -26.50 17.27 23.65
CA LEU A 92 -26.85 17.63 25.03
C LEU A 92 -27.40 19.06 25.12
N GLN A 93 -26.77 20.02 24.44
CA GLN A 93 -27.23 21.41 24.44
C GLN A 93 -28.62 21.56 23.80
N ILE A 94 -28.85 20.98 22.61
CA ILE A 94 -30.14 21.12 21.91
C ILE A 94 -31.28 20.31 22.58
N GLU A 95 -30.99 19.16 23.19
CA GLU A 95 -31.97 18.46 24.03
C GLU A 95 -32.28 19.21 25.33
N SER A 96 -31.40 20.09 25.83
CA SER A 96 -31.72 20.96 26.95
C SER A 96 -32.67 22.13 26.59
N LEU A 97 -32.85 22.43 25.30
CA LEU A 97 -33.72 23.51 24.80
C LEU A 97 -35.07 22.97 24.28
N LEU A 98 -35.08 21.83 23.61
CA LEU A 98 -36.29 21.27 22.99
C LEU A 98 -37.50 21.12 23.96
N PRO A 99 -37.34 20.63 25.21
CA PRO A 99 -38.43 20.58 26.18
C PRO A 99 -38.92 21.97 26.60
N LYS A 100 -38.00 22.93 26.83
CA LYS A 100 -38.36 24.31 27.20
C LYS A 100 -39.21 24.96 26.09
N MET A 101 -38.75 24.89 24.85
CA MET A 101 -39.48 25.37 23.68
C MET A 101 -40.86 24.71 23.57
N ARG A 102 -40.92 23.38 23.72
CA ARG A 102 -42.18 22.60 23.67
C ARG A 102 -43.17 23.08 24.72
N ASP A 103 -42.72 23.15 25.98
CA ASP A 103 -43.58 23.45 27.12
C ASP A 103 -44.03 24.93 27.07
N THR A 104 -43.15 25.86 26.71
CA THR A 104 -43.51 27.27 26.49
C THR A 104 -44.51 27.45 25.33
N ILE A 105 -44.41 26.68 24.23
CA ILE A 105 -45.43 26.68 23.16
C ILE A 105 -46.76 26.11 23.68
N VAL A 106 -46.72 25.02 24.44
CA VAL A 106 -47.92 24.37 25.01
C VAL A 106 -48.63 25.28 26.01
N ASP A 107 -47.89 25.99 26.87
CA ASP A 107 -48.44 26.98 27.79
C ASP A 107 -48.96 28.21 27.06
N THR A 108 -48.25 28.70 26.04
CA THR A 108 -48.73 29.77 25.15
C THR A 108 -50.10 29.44 24.55
N PHE A 109 -50.27 28.22 24.02
CA PHE A 109 -51.55 27.78 23.45
C PHE A 109 -52.64 27.61 24.52
N GLN A 110 -52.29 27.14 25.73
CA GLN A 110 -53.22 27.09 26.86
C GLN A 110 -53.66 28.49 27.33
N PHE A 111 -52.76 29.48 27.37
CA PHE A 111 -53.09 30.86 27.70
C PHE A 111 -53.97 31.51 26.62
N LEU A 112 -53.72 31.23 25.34
CA LEU A 112 -54.59 31.66 24.24
C LEU A 112 -56.01 31.09 24.37
N MET A 113 -56.16 29.78 24.61
CA MET A 113 -57.48 29.15 24.84
C MET A 113 -58.17 29.64 26.13
N SER A 114 -57.40 30.08 27.13
CA SER A 114 -57.92 30.59 28.41
C SER A 114 -58.23 32.09 28.40
N SER A 115 -57.87 32.80 27.31
CA SER A 115 -58.10 34.24 27.19
C SER A 115 -59.59 34.56 27.03
N LYS A 116 -60.01 35.72 27.57
CA LYS A 116 -61.39 36.22 27.47
C LYS A 116 -61.59 37.19 26.31
N ASN A 117 -60.54 37.47 25.56
CA ASN A 117 -60.60 38.31 24.38
C ASN A 117 -61.16 37.50 23.20
N HIS A 118 -61.89 38.14 22.29
CA HIS A 118 -62.33 37.47 21.05
C HIS A 118 -61.11 37.10 20.20
N LEU A 119 -60.84 35.79 20.09
CA LEU A 119 -59.87 35.28 19.12
C LEU A 119 -60.48 35.36 17.69
N PRO A 120 -59.64 35.57 16.66
CA PRO A 120 -60.02 35.35 15.26
C PRO A 120 -60.58 33.95 15.01
N ASP A 121 -61.42 33.79 13.99
CA ASP A 121 -62.01 32.49 13.63
C ASP A 121 -60.94 31.44 13.25
N GLU A 122 -59.80 31.86 12.67
CA GLU A 122 -58.65 30.99 12.40
C GLU A 122 -57.96 30.46 13.68
N LEU A 123 -58.16 31.12 14.83
CA LEU A 123 -57.63 30.71 16.14
C LEU A 123 -58.72 30.08 17.04
N SER A 124 -59.74 29.49 16.43
CA SER A 124 -60.79 28.71 17.10
C SER A 124 -60.20 27.63 18.04
N PRO A 125 -60.81 27.36 19.22
CA PRO A 125 -60.27 26.41 20.20
C PRO A 125 -59.96 25.03 19.64
N ALA A 126 -60.81 24.48 18.76
CA ALA A 126 -60.57 23.19 18.10
C ALA A 126 -59.28 23.19 17.23
N SER A 127 -58.90 24.32 16.67
CA SER A 127 -57.67 24.48 15.88
C SER A 127 -56.43 24.53 16.79
N LEU A 128 -56.53 25.18 17.96
CA LEU A 128 -55.49 25.18 18.98
C LEU A 128 -55.35 23.80 19.65
N GLU A 129 -56.46 23.11 19.93
CA GLU A 129 -56.47 21.72 20.41
C GLU A 129 -55.80 20.77 19.40
N GLN A 130 -56.10 20.90 18.10
CA GLN A 130 -55.42 20.10 17.06
C GLN A 130 -53.91 20.41 16.99
N CYS A 131 -53.48 21.63 17.28
CA CYS A 131 -52.06 21.98 17.33
C CYS A 131 -51.37 21.45 18.61
N LEU A 132 -52.06 21.47 19.75
CA LEU A 132 -51.61 20.80 20.98
C LEU A 132 -51.55 19.27 20.81
N GLU A 133 -52.48 18.66 20.08
CA GLU A 133 -52.46 17.23 19.75
C GLU A 133 -51.25 16.87 18.89
N LYS A 134 -50.98 17.66 17.82
CA LYS A 134 -49.76 17.52 17.00
C LYS A 134 -48.49 17.59 17.88
N ILE A 135 -48.37 18.60 18.74
CA ILE A 135 -47.20 18.76 19.63
C ILE A 135 -47.11 17.62 20.66
N LYS A 136 -48.23 17.09 21.18
CA LYS A 136 -48.22 15.92 22.06
C LYS A 136 -47.69 14.66 21.36
N HIS A 137 -48.02 14.47 20.08
CA HIS A 137 -47.51 13.35 19.27
C HIS A 137 -46.03 13.49 18.85
N LEU A 138 -45.39 14.65 19.03
CA LEU A 138 -43.94 14.80 18.90
C LEU A 138 -43.24 14.22 20.15
N SER A 139 -43.30 12.90 20.31
CA SER A 139 -42.50 12.13 21.27
C SER A 139 -41.19 11.72 20.63
N TYR A 140 -40.07 12.00 21.30
CA TYR A 140 -38.74 11.68 20.81
C TYR A 140 -37.94 10.92 21.87
N GLU A 141 -37.05 10.03 21.44
CA GLU A 141 -36.02 9.48 22.32
C GLU A 141 -34.96 10.55 22.61
N GLU A 142 -34.62 10.69 23.89
CA GLU A 142 -33.68 11.66 24.47
C GLU A 142 -32.34 10.98 24.76
N ILE A 143 -31.31 11.33 24.00
CA ILE A 143 -29.95 10.75 24.12
C ILE A 143 -29.29 11.21 25.42
N SER A 144 -29.57 12.44 25.85
CA SER A 144 -29.19 13.01 27.15
C SER A 144 -29.47 12.05 28.32
N SER A 145 -30.66 11.44 28.38
CA SER A 145 -31.02 10.48 29.43
C SER A 145 -30.09 9.24 29.50
N VAL A 146 -29.54 8.83 28.35
CA VAL A 146 -28.59 7.71 28.21
C VAL A 146 -27.17 8.14 28.58
N ILE A 147 -26.77 9.35 28.19
CA ILE A 147 -25.49 9.95 28.57
C ILE A 147 -25.43 10.21 30.07
N ASP A 148 -26.52 10.72 30.68
CA ASP A 148 -26.63 10.87 32.13
C ASP A 148 -26.59 9.51 32.85
N GLY A 149 -27.06 8.44 32.22
CA GLY A 149 -26.81 7.06 32.65
C GLY A 149 -25.33 6.75 32.72
N ALA A 150 -24.62 6.92 31.60
CA ALA A 150 -23.18 6.71 31.51
C ALA A 150 -22.36 7.54 32.53
N LEU A 151 -22.78 8.79 32.78
CA LEU A 151 -22.16 9.70 33.75
C LEU A 151 -22.38 9.24 35.20
N ARG A 152 -23.56 8.70 35.54
CA ARG A 152 -23.83 8.09 36.86
C ARG A 152 -23.02 6.82 37.05
N ASP A 153 -23.08 5.88 36.11
CA ASP A 153 -22.35 4.60 36.19
C ASP A 153 -20.84 4.84 36.35
N GLN A 154 -20.30 5.85 35.67
CA GLN A 154 -18.91 6.29 35.81
C GLN A 154 -18.58 6.86 37.20
N ARG A 155 -19.50 7.62 37.80
CA ARG A 155 -19.34 8.20 39.14
C ARG A 155 -19.41 7.16 40.24
N ASP A 156 -20.25 6.14 40.06
CA ASP A 156 -20.40 5.00 40.98
C ASP A 156 -19.27 3.96 40.82
N GLY A 157 -18.28 4.22 39.95
CA GLY A 157 -17.07 3.40 39.78
C GLY A 157 -17.25 2.15 38.91
N VAL A 158 -18.48 1.82 38.51
CA VAL A 158 -18.80 0.69 37.62
C VAL A 158 -18.38 0.99 36.18
N GLY A 159 -18.66 2.22 35.72
CA GLY A 159 -18.50 2.65 34.34
C GLY A 159 -19.69 2.29 33.44
N PRO A 160 -19.94 3.06 32.37
CA PRO A 160 -21.03 2.81 31.43
C PRO A 160 -20.95 1.40 30.83
N SER A 161 -22.09 0.73 30.74
CA SER A 161 -22.19 -0.60 30.16
C SER A 161 -21.91 -0.60 28.64
N PRO A 162 -21.51 -1.75 28.06
CA PRO A 162 -21.42 -1.95 26.62
C PRO A 162 -22.60 -1.39 25.82
N GLU A 163 -23.83 -1.67 26.27
CA GLU A 163 -25.09 -1.33 25.61
C GLU A 163 -25.38 0.18 25.66
N ILE A 164 -24.92 0.86 26.72
CA ILE A 164 -25.02 2.32 26.84
C ILE A 164 -24.07 2.98 25.83
N LEU A 165 -22.84 2.47 25.71
CA LEU A 165 -21.87 2.97 24.72
C LEU A 165 -22.35 2.72 23.27
N VAL A 166 -22.96 1.57 22.98
CA VAL A 166 -23.64 1.30 21.68
C VAL A 166 -24.65 2.41 21.38
N LYS A 167 -25.61 2.63 22.29
CA LYS A 167 -26.71 3.58 22.09
C LYS A 167 -26.23 5.02 21.87
N ILE A 168 -25.21 5.45 22.60
CA ILE A 168 -24.58 6.77 22.41
C ILE A 168 -23.96 6.85 21.01
N GLY A 169 -23.17 5.86 20.60
CA GLY A 169 -22.51 5.83 19.30
C GLY A 169 -23.48 5.82 18.12
N GLU A 170 -24.53 4.99 18.19
CA GLU A 170 -25.56 4.92 17.15
C GLU A 170 -26.36 6.22 17.04
N ASN A 171 -26.75 6.83 18.16
CA ASN A 171 -27.62 8.01 18.15
C ASN A 171 -26.92 9.34 17.87
N THR A 172 -25.61 9.42 18.09
CA THR A 172 -24.76 10.59 17.77
C THR A 172 -24.01 10.44 16.45
N GLY A 173 -24.04 9.24 15.84
CA GLY A 173 -23.31 8.92 14.62
C GLY A 173 -21.80 8.81 14.82
N LEU A 174 -21.34 8.20 15.92
CA LEU A 174 -19.94 7.86 16.15
C LEU A 174 -19.73 6.39 15.77
N ARG A 175 -19.79 6.11 14.46
CA ARG A 175 -19.89 4.76 13.90
C ARG A 175 -18.52 4.11 13.66
N SER A 176 -17.45 4.90 13.69
CA SER A 176 -16.07 4.46 13.41
C SER A 176 -15.06 4.99 14.45
N ASN A 177 -13.92 4.29 14.57
CA ASN A 177 -12.82 4.71 15.44
C ASN A 177 -12.28 6.11 15.07
N GLN A 178 -12.25 6.46 13.78
CA GLN A 178 -11.82 7.78 13.32
C GLN A 178 -12.78 8.88 13.82
N GLU A 179 -14.10 8.64 13.82
CA GLU A 179 -15.08 9.60 14.34
C GLU A 179 -15.00 9.75 15.85
N ILE A 180 -14.80 8.67 16.59
CA ILE A 180 -14.63 8.69 18.06
C ILE A 180 -13.37 9.50 18.44
N LEU A 181 -12.28 9.37 17.69
CA LEU A 181 -11.07 10.17 17.92
C LEU A 181 -11.22 11.64 17.50
N ILE A 182 -12.01 11.93 16.45
CA ILE A 182 -12.40 13.31 16.10
C ILE A 182 -13.27 13.92 17.21
N GLU A 183 -14.24 13.18 17.74
CA GLU A 183 -15.12 13.62 18.84
C GLU A 183 -14.31 13.92 20.11
N ALA A 184 -13.36 13.05 20.47
CA ALA A 184 -12.49 13.27 21.62
C ALA A 184 -11.64 14.56 21.49
N VAL A 185 -11.16 14.86 20.28
CA VAL A 185 -10.45 16.11 19.96
C VAL A 185 -11.40 17.31 19.98
N ALA A 186 -12.63 17.16 19.50
CA ALA A 186 -13.63 18.22 19.51
C ALA A 186 -14.07 18.58 20.94
N LEU A 187 -14.23 17.59 21.83
CA LEU A 187 -14.53 17.79 23.24
C LEU A 187 -13.36 18.45 24.00
N GLU A 188 -12.11 18.03 23.77
CA GLU A 188 -10.95 18.70 24.38
C GLU A 188 -10.87 20.18 23.95
N ARG A 189 -11.18 20.49 22.68
CA ARG A 189 -11.26 21.88 22.20
C ARG A 189 -12.39 22.68 22.86
N GLN A 190 -13.55 22.07 23.13
CA GLN A 190 -14.60 22.74 23.92
C GLN A 190 -14.15 22.98 25.36
N LYS A 191 -13.39 22.05 25.94
CA LYS A 191 -12.82 22.19 27.29
C LYS A 191 -11.79 23.32 27.35
N GLU A 192 -10.88 23.41 26.38
CA GLU A 192 -9.96 24.56 26.25
C GLU A 192 -10.72 25.90 26.18
N MET A 193 -11.91 25.93 25.54
CA MET A 193 -12.76 27.12 25.47
C MET A 193 -13.49 27.42 26.79
N ALA A 194 -13.94 26.39 27.53
CA ALA A 194 -14.54 26.53 28.86
C ALA A 194 -13.50 26.95 29.93
N GLU A 195 -12.26 26.47 29.83
CA GLU A 195 -11.13 26.94 30.64
C GLU A 195 -10.83 28.42 30.38
N GLN A 196 -10.85 28.85 29.12
CA GLN A 196 -10.68 30.26 28.72
C GLN A 196 -11.83 31.18 29.18
N SER A 197 -13.01 30.64 29.50
CA SER A 197 -14.15 31.39 30.06
C SER A 197 -14.25 31.28 31.59
N GLU A 198 -13.26 30.64 32.25
CA GLU A 198 -13.22 30.35 33.70
C GLU A 198 -14.40 29.49 34.21
N ASN A 199 -15.12 28.79 33.32
CA ASN A 199 -16.31 28.00 33.65
C ASN A 199 -15.96 26.60 34.18
N ASN A 200 -15.38 26.53 35.38
CA ASN A 200 -14.89 25.28 35.99
C ASN A 200 -15.92 24.13 36.02
N ALA A 201 -17.21 24.42 36.20
CA ALA A 201 -18.26 23.40 36.23
C ALA A 201 -18.49 22.74 34.86
N GLU A 202 -18.29 23.48 33.77
CA GLU A 202 -18.35 22.95 32.41
C GLU A 202 -17.07 22.20 32.02
N VAL A 203 -15.90 22.64 32.52
CA VAL A 203 -14.64 21.91 32.39
C VAL A 203 -14.75 20.52 33.03
N GLU A 204 -15.25 20.43 34.28
CA GLU A 204 -15.49 19.14 34.95
C GLU A 204 -16.50 18.25 34.21
N PHE A 205 -17.52 18.84 33.57
CA PHE A 205 -18.51 18.11 32.78
C PHE A 205 -17.91 17.57 31.46
N LEU A 206 -17.16 18.40 30.74
CA LEU A 206 -16.48 18.02 29.51
C LEU A 206 -15.42 16.93 29.75
N ASP A 207 -14.67 16.98 30.85
CA ASP A 207 -13.76 15.89 31.23
C ASP A 207 -14.51 14.56 31.46
N GLN A 208 -15.70 14.58 32.08
CA GLN A 208 -16.50 13.36 32.25
C GLN A 208 -16.99 12.78 30.90
N LEU A 209 -17.38 13.64 29.93
CA LEU A 209 -17.74 13.22 28.57
C LEU A 209 -16.54 12.67 27.79
N ILE A 210 -15.36 13.30 27.94
CA ILE A 210 -14.08 12.87 27.35
C ILE A 210 -13.72 11.44 27.80
N VAL A 211 -13.97 11.09 29.06
CA VAL A 211 -13.74 9.71 29.54
C VAL A 211 -14.73 8.73 28.92
N ILE A 212 -16.00 9.11 28.70
CA ILE A 212 -16.99 8.24 28.01
C ILE A 212 -16.55 7.96 26.57
N VAL A 213 -16.12 8.98 25.81
CA VAL A 213 -15.66 8.81 24.43
C VAL A 213 -14.36 7.97 24.38
N ASN A 214 -13.45 8.13 25.35
CA ASN A 214 -12.30 7.24 25.49
C ASN A 214 -12.70 5.79 25.77
N ARG A 215 -13.69 5.52 26.64
CA ARG A 215 -14.21 4.16 26.86
C ARG A 215 -14.77 3.52 25.59
N MET A 216 -15.32 4.31 24.66
CA MET A 216 -15.72 3.82 23.33
C MET A 216 -14.49 3.39 22.49
N HIS A 217 -13.41 4.17 22.49
CA HIS A 217 -12.14 3.81 21.82
C HIS A 217 -11.52 2.54 22.39
N GLU A 218 -11.41 2.43 23.73
CA GLU A 218 -10.88 1.24 24.40
C GLU A 218 -11.75 -0.01 24.13
N ARG A 219 -13.09 0.14 24.06
CA ARG A 219 -13.98 -0.96 23.67
C ARG A 219 -13.74 -1.39 22.22
N LEU A 220 -13.51 -0.47 21.29
CA LEU A 220 -13.16 -0.81 19.91
C LEU A 220 -11.80 -1.52 19.80
N LEU A 221 -10.80 -1.08 20.58
CA LEU A 221 -9.50 -1.76 20.68
C LEU A 221 -9.66 -3.21 21.15
N LEU A 222 -10.40 -3.44 22.23
CA LEU A 222 -10.64 -4.78 22.78
C LEU A 222 -11.42 -5.69 21.81
N ILE A 223 -12.43 -5.14 21.13
CA ILE A 223 -13.22 -5.87 20.12
C ILE A 223 -12.37 -6.22 18.90
N LYS A 224 -11.53 -5.29 18.41
CA LYS A 224 -10.60 -5.59 17.31
C LYS A 224 -9.60 -6.67 17.72
N GLN A 225 -8.90 -6.51 18.85
CA GLN A 225 -7.93 -7.48 19.38
C GLN A 225 -8.52 -8.90 19.47
N THR A 226 -9.75 -9.04 19.99
CA THR A 226 -10.43 -10.33 20.12
C THR A 226 -10.92 -10.90 18.78
N GLN A 227 -11.45 -10.07 17.86
CA GLN A 227 -11.84 -10.48 16.51
C GLN A 227 -10.64 -10.97 15.69
N THR A 228 -9.49 -10.35 15.87
CA THR A 228 -8.25 -10.73 15.17
C THR A 228 -7.52 -11.92 15.79
N SER A 229 -8.16 -12.73 16.64
CA SER A 229 -7.79 -14.12 16.98
C SER A 229 -6.42 -14.44 17.61
N SER A 230 -6.37 -15.59 18.30
CA SER A 230 -5.27 -16.54 18.06
C SER A 230 -4.03 -16.33 18.94
N VAL A 231 -3.12 -15.45 18.50
CA VAL A 231 -1.85 -15.16 19.20
C VAL A 231 -2.05 -14.00 20.19
N ALA A 232 -1.25 -13.94 21.25
CA ALA A 232 -1.27 -12.86 22.25
C ALA A 232 -0.26 -11.75 21.92
N ILE A 233 -0.70 -10.51 22.11
CA ILE A 233 -0.35 -9.36 21.27
C ILE A 233 -0.05 -8.13 22.13
N LEU A 234 1.13 -7.52 21.94
CA LEU A 234 1.44 -6.15 22.42
C LEU A 234 0.66 -5.12 21.53
N ALA A 235 0.55 -3.84 21.92
CA ALA A 235 -0.49 -2.95 21.38
C ALA A 235 -0.13 -1.91 20.27
N ASP A 236 1.13 -1.80 19.84
CA ASP A 236 1.67 -0.66 19.08
C ASP A 236 2.33 -1.02 17.71
N PHE A 237 2.10 -2.21 17.13
CA PHE A 237 2.08 -2.35 15.66
C PHE A 237 0.69 -2.06 15.07
N PHE A 238 -0.36 -2.11 15.89
CA PHE A 238 -1.65 -1.51 15.52
C PHE A 238 -1.50 -0.01 15.26
N CYS A 239 -2.09 0.47 14.16
CA CYS A 239 -2.31 1.89 13.96
C CYS A 239 -3.45 2.37 14.88
N PRO A 240 -3.24 3.38 15.76
CA PRO A 240 -4.31 3.86 16.64
C PRO A 240 -5.52 4.50 15.92
N LEU A 241 -5.39 4.82 14.62
CA LEU A 241 -6.49 5.35 13.80
C LEU A 241 -7.34 4.26 13.13
N SER A 242 -6.75 3.22 12.56
CA SER A 242 -7.50 2.15 11.87
C SER A 242 -7.81 0.94 12.76
N LEU A 243 -7.09 0.78 13.87
CA LEU A 243 -7.10 -0.43 14.71
C LEU A 243 -6.70 -1.70 13.93
N GLU A 244 -5.76 -1.55 13.01
CA GLU A 244 -5.21 -2.62 12.15
C GLU A 244 -3.67 -2.55 12.12
N VAL A 245 -3.01 -3.68 11.86
CA VAL A 245 -1.54 -3.77 11.79
C VAL A 245 -0.99 -2.85 10.69
N MET A 246 -0.02 -2.01 11.04
CA MET A 246 0.56 -1.03 10.12
C MET A 246 1.33 -1.68 8.95
N THR A 247 1.02 -1.25 7.73
CA THR A 247 1.68 -1.70 6.50
C THR A 247 2.74 -0.72 6.01
N ASP A 248 2.50 0.59 6.16
CA ASP A 248 3.49 1.65 5.96
C ASP A 248 3.53 2.60 7.18
N PRO A 249 4.07 2.14 8.33
CA PRO A 249 4.12 2.94 9.55
C PRO A 249 4.97 4.20 9.39
N VAL A 250 4.44 5.35 9.83
CA VAL A 250 5.12 6.66 9.86
C VAL A 250 4.97 7.32 11.22
N ILE A 251 6.00 8.06 11.63
CA ILE A 251 6.06 8.86 12.85
C ILE A 251 5.59 10.30 12.55
N VAL A 252 4.74 10.85 13.41
CA VAL A 252 4.37 12.28 13.43
C VAL A 252 5.21 13.05 14.46
N SER A 253 5.15 14.39 14.45
CA SER A 253 5.97 15.25 15.32
C SER A 253 5.80 15.06 16.84
N SER A 254 4.76 14.34 17.29
CA SER A 254 4.57 13.93 18.70
C SER A 254 5.29 12.63 19.08
N GLY A 255 6.01 11.99 18.14
CA GLY A 255 6.71 10.72 18.34
C GLY A 255 5.83 9.48 18.23
N GLN A 256 4.51 9.63 18.08
CA GLN A 256 3.58 8.51 17.85
C GLN A 256 3.68 7.99 16.41
N THR A 257 3.46 6.68 16.24
CA THR A 257 3.50 6.00 14.93
C THR A 257 2.09 5.62 14.48
N TYR A 258 1.82 5.74 13.18
CA TYR A 258 0.52 5.48 12.55
C TYR A 258 0.70 4.87 11.15
N GLU A 259 -0.33 4.19 10.65
CA GLU A 259 -0.45 3.89 9.21
C GLU A 259 -0.58 5.21 8.42
N LYS A 260 0.33 5.40 7.48
CA LYS A 260 0.50 6.60 6.63
C LYS A 260 -0.78 7.04 5.94
N ALA A 261 -1.56 6.10 5.40
CA ALA A 261 -2.82 6.43 4.73
C ALA A 261 -3.81 7.15 5.66
N PHE A 262 -3.97 6.65 6.89
CA PHE A 262 -4.92 7.17 7.87
C PHE A 262 -4.45 8.49 8.49
N ILE A 263 -3.18 8.58 8.91
CA ILE A 263 -2.65 9.81 9.50
C ILE A 263 -2.48 10.94 8.48
N LYS A 264 -2.22 10.61 7.20
CA LYS A 264 -2.28 11.60 6.12
C LYS A 264 -3.72 12.10 5.94
N ARG A 265 -4.72 11.21 5.88
CA ARG A 265 -6.15 11.62 5.79
C ARG A 265 -6.57 12.52 6.96
N TRP A 266 -6.08 12.25 8.16
CA TRP A 266 -6.30 13.09 9.35
C TRP A 266 -5.71 14.51 9.19
N ILE A 267 -4.46 14.62 8.71
CA ILE A 267 -3.81 15.91 8.45
C ILE A 267 -4.45 16.65 7.26
N ASP A 268 -4.83 15.93 6.20
CA ASP A 268 -5.51 16.45 5.00
C ASP A 268 -6.92 17.00 5.33
N LEU A 269 -7.58 16.49 6.38
CA LEU A 269 -8.81 17.06 6.97
C LEU A 269 -8.56 18.35 7.78
N GLY A 270 -7.31 18.77 7.93
CA GLY A 270 -6.91 19.98 8.67
C GLY A 270 -6.64 19.76 10.16
N LEU A 271 -6.74 18.52 10.67
CA LEU A 271 -6.55 18.19 12.08
C LEU A 271 -5.07 18.17 12.45
N LYS A 272 -4.58 19.28 13.02
CA LYS A 272 -3.15 19.48 13.38
C LYS A 272 -2.81 18.99 14.80
N VAL A 273 -3.59 18.09 15.38
CA VAL A 273 -3.32 17.45 16.68
C VAL A 273 -3.04 15.96 16.52
N CYS A 274 -2.28 15.39 17.45
CA CYS A 274 -1.99 13.96 17.51
C CYS A 274 -3.23 13.16 17.94
N PRO A 275 -3.73 12.17 17.19
CA PRO A 275 -4.91 11.40 17.57
C PRO A 275 -4.82 10.70 18.94
N LYS A 276 -3.63 10.21 19.33
CA LYS A 276 -3.42 9.40 20.56
C LYS A 276 -2.99 10.24 21.77
N THR A 277 -2.31 11.38 21.57
CA THR A 277 -1.83 12.24 22.69
C THR A 277 -2.51 13.59 22.77
N ARG A 278 -3.41 13.93 21.83
CA ARG A 278 -4.12 15.22 21.67
C ARG A 278 -3.26 16.49 21.53
N GLN A 279 -1.94 16.38 21.75
CA GLN A 279 -0.96 17.44 21.56
C GLN A 279 -0.96 17.99 20.14
N THR A 280 -0.84 19.32 20.02
CA THR A 280 -0.63 19.99 18.72
C THR A 280 0.67 19.53 18.06
N LEU A 281 0.60 19.19 16.78
CA LEU A 281 1.73 18.78 15.96
C LEU A 281 2.56 20.02 15.56
N THR A 282 3.83 20.04 15.94
CA THR A 282 4.75 21.15 15.63
C THR A 282 5.06 21.25 14.13
N HIS A 283 4.92 20.16 13.39
CA HIS A 283 5.05 20.09 11.95
C HIS A 283 4.30 18.86 11.39
N THR A 284 3.88 18.92 10.13
CA THR A 284 3.06 17.88 9.47
C THR A 284 3.87 16.88 8.64
N THR A 285 5.20 16.88 8.74
CA THR A 285 6.07 15.92 8.04
C THR A 285 5.87 14.53 8.62
N LEU A 286 5.58 13.55 7.75
CA LEU A 286 5.49 12.14 8.09
C LEU A 286 6.86 11.48 7.86
N ILE A 287 7.45 10.91 8.91
CA ILE A 287 8.78 10.28 8.87
C ILE A 287 8.59 8.75 8.85
N PRO A 288 9.00 8.01 7.80
CA PRO A 288 8.86 6.55 7.77
C PRO A 288 9.49 5.84 8.98
N ASN A 289 8.76 4.92 9.58
CA ASN A 289 9.22 4.10 10.71
C ASN A 289 9.60 2.69 10.23
N TYR A 290 10.68 2.60 9.45
CA TYR A 290 11.16 1.33 8.91
C TYR A 290 11.49 0.31 10.01
N THR A 291 11.93 0.74 11.19
CA THR A 291 12.10 -0.13 12.37
C THR A 291 10.82 -0.87 12.74
N VAL A 292 9.70 -0.15 12.91
CA VAL A 292 8.40 -0.79 13.22
C VAL A 292 7.92 -1.64 12.04
N LYS A 293 8.14 -1.18 10.79
CA LYS A 293 7.81 -1.95 9.57
C LYS A 293 8.55 -3.30 9.50
N ALA A 294 9.84 -3.31 9.85
CA ALA A 294 10.68 -4.51 9.87
C ALA A 294 10.32 -5.44 11.03
N LEU A 295 10.01 -4.91 12.21
CA LEU A 295 9.52 -5.69 13.35
C LEU A 295 8.16 -6.35 13.04
N ILE A 296 7.25 -5.63 12.38
CA ILE A 296 5.98 -6.14 11.85
C ILE A 296 6.20 -7.28 10.84
N ALA A 297 7.09 -7.10 9.87
CA ALA A 297 7.38 -8.14 8.88
C ALA A 297 8.01 -9.40 9.52
N ASN A 298 8.92 -9.22 10.47
CA ASN A 298 9.51 -10.32 11.25
C ASN A 298 8.45 -11.01 12.14
N TRP A 299 7.47 -10.27 12.67
CA TRP A 299 6.31 -10.84 13.39
C TRP A 299 5.54 -11.82 12.49
N CYS A 300 5.29 -11.39 11.24
CA CYS A 300 4.57 -12.14 10.20
C CYS A 300 5.23 -13.44 9.81
N GLU A 301 6.52 -13.38 9.47
CA GLU A 301 7.28 -14.56 9.11
C GLU A 301 7.40 -15.56 10.28
N THR A 302 7.51 -15.07 11.52
CA THR A 302 7.68 -15.92 12.72
C THR A 302 6.40 -16.70 13.09
N ASN A 303 5.22 -16.23 12.72
CA ASN A 303 3.93 -16.75 13.22
C ASN A 303 2.92 -17.10 12.11
N ASP A 304 3.37 -17.11 10.86
CA ASP A 304 2.61 -17.42 9.64
C ASP A 304 1.37 -16.53 9.44
N VAL A 305 1.57 -15.22 9.58
CA VAL A 305 0.50 -14.23 9.31
C VAL A 305 0.83 -13.41 8.09
N LYS A 306 -0.13 -13.35 7.17
CA LYS A 306 -0.03 -12.55 5.95
C LYS A 306 -0.27 -11.09 6.31
N LEU A 307 0.68 -10.22 5.95
CA LEU A 307 0.51 -8.77 6.03
C LEU A 307 -0.74 -8.35 5.25
N PRO A 308 -1.52 -7.37 5.75
CA PRO A 308 -2.58 -6.75 4.96
C PRO A 308 -2.01 -6.16 3.66
N ASP A 309 -2.77 -6.31 2.57
CA ASP A 309 -2.41 -5.75 1.27
C ASP A 309 -2.52 -4.21 1.32
N PRO A 310 -1.43 -3.45 1.04
CA PRO A 310 -1.42 -2.00 1.16
C PRO A 310 -2.37 -1.29 0.17
N ASN A 311 -2.89 -1.99 -0.85
CA ASN A 311 -3.92 -1.47 -1.73
C ASN A 311 -5.35 -1.86 -1.30
N LYS A 312 -5.51 -2.73 -0.29
CA LYS A 312 -6.80 -3.14 0.27
C LYS A 312 -7.14 -2.47 1.60
N SER A 313 -6.17 -1.94 2.35
CA SER A 313 -6.37 -1.19 3.60
C SER A 313 -7.17 0.12 3.45
N THR A 314 -7.53 0.51 2.23
CA THR A 314 -8.54 1.54 1.93
C THR A 314 -10.01 1.06 2.08
N SER A 315 -10.22 -0.24 2.26
CA SER A 315 -11.47 -0.88 2.68
C SER A 315 -11.19 -1.58 4.01
N LEU A 316 -11.90 -1.28 5.10
CA LEU A 316 -13.34 -1.08 5.18
C LEU A 316 -13.72 0.23 5.87
N ASN A 317 -14.46 1.08 5.14
CA ASN A 317 -15.29 2.13 5.75
C ASN A 317 -16.76 1.63 5.90
N GLU A 318 -16.99 0.33 5.69
CA GLU A 318 -18.31 -0.33 5.64
C GLU A 318 -18.77 -0.79 7.03
N LEU A 319 -19.45 0.12 7.72
CA LEU A 319 -20.73 -0.11 8.40
C LEU A 319 -21.06 -1.56 8.83
N SER A 320 -20.75 -1.89 10.08
CA SER A 320 -21.43 -2.91 10.89
C SER A 320 -21.27 -2.54 12.37
N PRO A 321 -22.13 -3.01 13.30
CA PRO A 321 -22.23 -2.43 14.65
C PRO A 321 -21.04 -2.81 15.55
N LEU A 322 -19.93 -2.06 15.42
CA LEU A 322 -18.65 -2.31 16.08
C LEU A 322 -18.69 -2.33 17.62
N LEU A 323 -19.80 -1.91 18.24
CA LEU A 323 -19.96 -1.87 19.69
C LEU A 323 -20.84 -3.01 20.26
N SER A 324 -21.53 -3.81 19.43
CA SER A 324 -22.65 -4.66 19.88
C SER A 324 -22.31 -6.11 20.26
N CYS A 325 -21.04 -6.48 20.41
CA CYS A 325 -20.66 -7.83 20.87
C CYS A 325 -20.88 -8.01 22.38
N THR A 326 -21.75 -8.94 22.78
CA THR A 326 -22.01 -9.31 24.18
C THR A 326 -20.98 -10.31 24.71
N ASP A 327 -20.66 -10.24 26.00
CA ASP A 327 -19.52 -10.95 26.60
C ASP A 327 -19.65 -12.48 26.70
N SER A 328 -18.50 -13.15 26.67
CA SER A 328 -18.33 -14.56 27.07
C SER A 328 -16.87 -14.84 27.47
N ILE A 329 -16.46 -14.34 28.64
CA ILE A 329 -15.11 -14.53 29.19
C ILE A 329 -15.09 -15.75 30.12
N PRO A 330 -14.26 -16.78 29.87
CA PRO A 330 -14.07 -17.90 30.79
C PRO A 330 -13.10 -17.52 31.92
N SER A 331 -13.52 -17.69 33.18
CA SER A 331 -12.68 -17.42 34.35
C SER A 331 -11.70 -18.56 34.67
N THR A 332 -10.55 -18.22 35.24
CA THR A 332 -9.48 -19.17 35.57
C THR A 332 -9.58 -19.64 37.03
N GLY A 333 -9.63 -20.96 37.28
CA GLY A 333 -9.70 -21.53 38.64
C GLY A 333 -9.34 -23.01 38.67
N ALA A 334 -8.47 -23.39 39.60
CA ALA A 334 -7.73 -24.65 39.56
C ALA A 334 -8.50 -25.94 39.94
N ASP A 335 -7.97 -27.06 39.40
CA ASP A 335 -7.62 -28.31 40.11
C ASP A 335 -8.49 -29.60 40.05
N VAL A 336 -7.78 -30.74 40.11
CA VAL A 336 -8.16 -32.13 40.46
C VAL A 336 -9.18 -32.94 39.60
N SER A 337 -8.60 -33.86 38.81
CA SER A 337 -9.02 -35.27 38.53
C SER A 337 -10.45 -35.64 38.04
N ALA A 338 -10.53 -36.37 36.91
CA ALA A 338 -10.75 -37.85 36.87
C ALA A 338 -11.08 -38.40 35.45
N ARG A 339 -10.69 -39.66 35.18
CA ARG A 339 -11.13 -40.42 33.98
C ARG A 339 -12.24 -41.43 34.32
N LYS A 340 -13.38 -41.38 33.61
CA LYS A 340 -14.24 -42.49 33.11
C LYS A 340 -15.50 -41.86 32.50
N VAL A 341 -16.02 -42.24 31.33
CA VAL A 341 -16.41 -43.57 30.80
C VAL A 341 -17.58 -44.20 31.57
N SER A 342 -18.79 -43.89 31.13
CA SER A 342 -19.86 -44.87 30.85
C SER A 342 -20.90 -44.27 29.90
N ASN A 343 -21.77 -45.11 29.34
CA ASN A 343 -22.74 -44.80 28.27
C ASN A 343 -24.14 -45.29 28.70
N LYS A 344 -25.22 -44.89 27.98
CA LYS A 344 -26.65 -45.27 28.14
C LYS A 344 -27.42 -44.61 29.31
N SER A 345 -28.76 -44.47 29.29
CA SER A 345 -29.81 -44.41 28.23
C SER A 345 -31.17 -44.06 28.90
N HIS A 346 -32.31 -44.15 28.17
CA HIS A 346 -33.72 -44.09 28.66
C HIS A 346 -34.27 -42.67 28.99
N ASP A 347 -35.57 -42.31 28.83
CA ASP A 347 -36.77 -43.05 28.34
C ASP A 347 -37.89 -42.12 27.72
N TRP A 348 -38.64 -42.67 26.74
CA TRP A 348 -40.11 -42.65 26.46
C TRP A 348 -41.00 -41.36 26.49
N ASP A 349 -41.80 -41.21 25.41
CA ASP A 349 -43.29 -41.10 25.32
C ASP A 349 -44.15 -40.38 26.41
N ALA A 350 -45.30 -39.73 26.10
CA ALA A 350 -45.97 -39.36 24.84
C ALA A 350 -47.25 -38.50 25.08
N SER A 351 -47.98 -38.18 23.99
CA SER A 351 -49.40 -37.74 23.93
C SER A 351 -49.69 -36.26 24.30
N SER A 352 -50.71 -35.55 23.77
CA SER A 352 -51.80 -35.84 22.79
C SER A 352 -51.89 -34.66 21.76
N SER A 353 -52.82 -34.46 20.81
CA SER A 353 -54.19 -34.95 20.49
C SER A 353 -54.48 -34.87 18.96
N GLU A 354 -55.73 -35.09 18.52
CA GLU A 354 -56.18 -35.01 17.11
C GLU A 354 -57.26 -33.93 16.83
N THR A 355 -57.53 -33.63 15.54
CA THR A 355 -58.89 -33.43 14.99
C THR A 355 -58.94 -33.62 13.45
N GLY A 356 -60.05 -34.15 12.92
CA GLY A 356 -60.56 -33.81 11.56
C GLY A 356 -60.01 -34.53 10.30
N LYS A 357 -60.57 -35.70 9.96
CA LYS A 357 -60.45 -36.44 8.66
C LYS A 357 -61.73 -36.25 7.79
N PRO A 358 -61.89 -36.84 6.57
CA PRO A 358 -60.97 -37.21 5.46
C PRO A 358 -61.53 -36.91 4.02
N SER A 359 -60.83 -37.26 2.91
CA SER A 359 -61.24 -38.33 1.92
C SER A 359 -60.66 -38.31 0.47
N PHE A 360 -59.89 -39.36 0.13
CA PHE A 360 -59.80 -40.21 -1.10
C PHE A 360 -59.73 -39.75 -2.58
N SER A 361 -58.90 -40.53 -3.34
CA SER A 361 -58.86 -40.79 -4.82
C SER A 361 -58.27 -39.70 -5.75
N SER A 362 -57.59 -39.97 -6.89
CA SER A 362 -57.13 -41.21 -7.60
C SER A 362 -55.89 -40.88 -8.48
N ARG A 363 -54.76 -41.60 -8.50
CA ARG A 363 -54.35 -42.82 -9.29
C ARG A 363 -54.28 -42.68 -10.84
N ALA A 364 -53.21 -43.26 -11.45
CA ALA A 364 -52.88 -43.51 -12.89
C ALA A 364 -51.95 -42.44 -13.55
N THR A 365 -50.66 -42.70 -13.88
CA THR A 365 -50.02 -43.45 -15.03
C THR A 365 -50.22 -42.79 -16.42
N GLU A 366 -49.28 -42.71 -17.38
CA GLU A 366 -47.85 -43.10 -17.58
C GLU A 366 -47.30 -42.26 -18.80
N ARG A 367 -46.06 -41.74 -18.83
CA ARG A 367 -44.75 -42.30 -19.28
C ARG A 367 -44.47 -42.23 -20.81
N GLU A 368 -43.18 -42.05 -21.15
CA GLU A 368 -42.53 -42.15 -22.48
C GLU A 368 -42.72 -41.01 -23.50
N GLY A 369 -41.85 -40.95 -24.52
CA GLY A 369 -41.79 -39.86 -25.51
C GLY A 369 -40.69 -40.06 -26.57
N ALA A 370 -40.65 -39.19 -27.60
CA ALA A 370 -39.67 -39.24 -28.70
C ALA A 370 -39.47 -37.87 -29.40
N SER A 371 -38.35 -37.71 -30.12
CA SER A 371 -38.04 -36.63 -31.08
C SER A 371 -38.36 -37.11 -32.53
N PRO A 372 -38.04 -36.41 -33.66
CA PRO A 372 -37.40 -35.08 -33.86
C PRO A 372 -38.03 -34.21 -35.01
N SER A 373 -37.37 -33.09 -35.37
CA SER A 373 -37.22 -32.50 -36.75
C SER A 373 -37.59 -31.02 -36.98
N ARG A 374 -36.88 -30.41 -37.95
CA ARG A 374 -36.93 -29.03 -38.52
C ARG A 374 -37.95 -28.95 -39.72
N PRO A 375 -38.19 -27.82 -40.50
CA PRO A 375 -37.27 -26.69 -40.81
C PRO A 375 -37.84 -25.26 -41.12
N ALA A 376 -36.92 -24.32 -41.43
CA ALA A 376 -36.92 -23.27 -42.50
C ALA A 376 -37.68 -21.90 -42.43
N SER A 377 -36.89 -20.82 -42.68
CA SER A 377 -37.15 -19.65 -43.58
C SER A 377 -38.28 -18.62 -43.29
N ALA A 378 -38.26 -17.35 -43.78
CA ALA A 378 -37.20 -16.41 -44.22
C ALA A 378 -37.78 -14.97 -44.49
N LEU A 379 -36.90 -13.94 -44.49
CA LEU A 379 -36.93 -12.63 -45.22
C LEU A 379 -38.26 -11.88 -45.58
N GLY A 380 -38.31 -10.57 -45.30
CA GLY A 380 -39.27 -9.60 -45.90
C GLY A 380 -39.12 -8.17 -45.34
N ALA A 381 -39.39 -7.11 -46.12
CA ALA A 381 -39.12 -5.71 -45.72
C ALA A 381 -40.00 -4.63 -46.42
N SER A 382 -39.90 -3.38 -45.92
CA SER A 382 -40.24 -2.07 -46.54
C SER A 382 -41.63 -1.43 -46.29
N SER A 383 -41.63 -0.08 -46.31
CA SER A 383 -42.77 0.84 -46.02
C SER A 383 -43.40 1.44 -47.30
N PRO A 384 -44.56 2.12 -47.20
CA PRO A 384 -44.65 3.61 -47.28
C PRO A 384 -45.65 4.21 -46.23
N GLY A 385 -45.75 5.50 -45.87
CA GLY A 385 -46.13 6.73 -46.63
C GLY A 385 -47.50 7.28 -46.11
N ILE A 386 -47.97 8.53 -46.28
CA ILE A 386 -47.39 9.80 -46.79
C ILE A 386 -48.37 10.99 -46.45
N SER A 387 -47.87 12.23 -46.27
CA SER A 387 -48.64 13.52 -46.08
C SER A 387 -49.54 13.67 -44.81
N GLY A 388 -49.91 14.87 -44.32
CA GLY A 388 -49.46 16.26 -44.60
C GLY A 388 -50.39 17.38 -44.02
N ASN A 389 -49.84 18.59 -43.75
CA ASN A 389 -50.49 19.85 -43.28
C ASN A 389 -51.11 19.87 -41.85
N GLY A 390 -51.19 21.00 -41.12
CA GLY A 390 -50.59 22.35 -41.28
C GLY A 390 -51.17 23.44 -40.33
N TYR A 391 -50.39 24.51 -40.08
CA TYR A 391 -50.74 25.80 -39.39
C TYR A 391 -51.01 25.79 -37.86
N GLY A 392 -50.55 26.75 -37.03
CA GLY A 392 -49.58 27.84 -37.25
C GLY A 392 -49.50 28.88 -36.09
N LEU A 393 -48.48 29.76 -36.12
CA LEU A 393 -48.26 31.01 -35.31
C LEU A 393 -47.82 30.86 -33.83
N ASP A 394 -46.86 31.63 -33.27
CA ASP A 394 -45.87 32.55 -33.90
C ASP A 394 -44.58 32.80 -33.05
N ALA A 395 -43.58 33.42 -33.71
CA ALA A 395 -42.36 34.16 -33.33
C ALA A 395 -42.06 34.59 -31.86
N ARG A 396 -40.81 34.88 -31.42
CA ARG A 396 -39.38 34.83 -31.90
C ARG A 396 -38.48 35.18 -30.67
N ARG A 397 -37.16 34.95 -30.56
CA ARG A 397 -36.02 34.48 -31.41
C ARG A 397 -35.43 33.17 -30.80
N GLY A 398 -34.34 32.52 -31.23
CA GLY A 398 -33.32 32.73 -32.29
C GLY A 398 -31.93 33.11 -31.72
N SER A 399 -30.74 32.61 -32.12
CA SER A 399 -30.17 32.07 -33.40
C SER A 399 -28.99 32.97 -33.87
N LEU A 400 -27.87 32.54 -34.48
CA LEU A 400 -27.26 31.26 -34.94
C LEU A 400 -25.73 31.56 -35.08
N ASN A 401 -24.74 30.75 -34.65
CA ASN A 401 -24.20 29.45 -35.14
C ASN A 401 -23.04 29.51 -36.17
N ASP A 402 -22.01 28.71 -35.86
CA ASP A 402 -21.24 27.75 -36.68
C ASP A 402 -20.23 28.12 -37.80
N PHE A 403 -19.07 27.47 -37.68
CA PHE A 403 -18.27 26.71 -38.66
C PHE A 403 -18.47 26.92 -40.18
N GLU A 404 -17.35 26.99 -40.93
CA GLU A 404 -16.77 25.76 -41.53
C GLU A 404 -15.29 25.91 -41.98
N ASP A 405 -14.71 24.82 -42.50
CA ASP A 405 -13.28 24.56 -42.71
C ASP A 405 -12.79 24.86 -44.15
N ARG A 406 -11.49 25.16 -44.32
CA ARG A 406 -10.77 24.94 -45.60
C ARG A 406 -9.24 24.98 -45.51
N SER A 407 -8.62 24.31 -46.48
CA SER A 407 -7.24 23.84 -46.41
C SER A 407 -6.26 24.52 -47.38
N ASN A 408 -4.98 24.25 -47.12
CA ASN A 408 -3.95 23.82 -48.08
C ASN A 408 -2.77 24.76 -48.45
N ASP A 409 -1.59 24.13 -48.42
CA ASP A 409 -0.30 24.41 -49.10
C ASP A 409 0.45 25.77 -49.02
N SER A 410 1.45 25.76 -48.12
CA SER A 410 2.89 25.80 -48.42
C SER A 410 3.51 26.79 -49.44
N ARG A 411 4.49 27.58 -48.96
CA ARG A 411 5.78 28.00 -49.58
C ARG A 411 6.41 29.17 -48.81
N GLU A 412 7.72 29.37 -48.69
CA GLU A 412 8.89 28.48 -48.82
C GLU A 412 10.14 29.17 -48.20
N LEU A 413 11.17 28.39 -47.85
CA LEU A 413 12.61 28.75 -47.86
C LEU A 413 13.19 29.92 -47.00
N ARG A 414 14.15 29.53 -46.13
CA ARG A 414 15.47 30.19 -45.89
C ARG A 414 15.49 31.52 -45.07
N THR A 415 16.54 31.89 -44.32
CA THR A 415 17.81 31.22 -43.93
C THR A 415 18.38 31.83 -42.63
N ASP A 416 19.25 31.07 -41.96
CA ASP A 416 20.43 31.51 -41.21
C ASP A 416 20.32 32.59 -40.10
N ALA A 417 20.38 32.09 -38.86
CA ALA A 417 21.12 32.72 -37.76
C ALA A 417 22.63 32.86 -38.14
N PRO A 418 23.49 33.69 -37.47
CA PRO A 418 23.46 33.93 -36.02
C PRO A 418 23.89 35.32 -35.50
N GLY A 419 23.73 35.52 -34.18
CA GLY A 419 24.33 36.62 -33.43
C GLY A 419 24.42 36.29 -31.94
N ARG A 420 25.63 36.21 -31.38
CA ARG A 420 25.89 35.94 -29.94
C ARG A 420 26.10 37.23 -29.16
N SER A 421 25.86 37.15 -27.85
CA SER A 421 26.48 37.97 -26.78
C SER A 421 26.09 39.47 -26.75
N SER A 422 26.15 40.20 -25.64
CA SER A 422 26.15 39.91 -24.19
C SER A 422 26.02 41.27 -23.44
N VAL A 423 26.13 41.36 -22.11
CA VAL A 423 26.61 42.66 -21.53
C VAL A 423 25.69 43.49 -20.61
N SER A 424 25.15 42.99 -19.49
CA SER A 424 24.77 43.73 -18.26
C SER A 424 24.14 45.17 -18.25
N SER A 425 23.11 45.31 -17.38
CA SER A 425 22.97 46.33 -16.31
C SER A 425 22.41 47.75 -16.57
N THR A 426 22.05 48.38 -15.43
CA THR A 426 21.62 49.77 -15.14
C THR A 426 20.12 50.09 -15.22
N THR A 427 19.51 50.90 -14.33
CA THR A 427 19.83 51.40 -12.95
C THR A 427 18.53 51.99 -12.32
N ARG A 428 18.52 52.25 -10.99
CA ARG A 428 17.48 52.91 -10.14
C ARG A 428 16.37 51.99 -9.60
N GLY A 429 16.13 51.86 -8.29
CA GLY A 429 16.92 52.27 -7.13
C GLY A 429 16.55 53.60 -6.44
N SER A 430 16.13 53.51 -5.16
CA SER A 430 16.22 54.48 -4.04
C SER A 430 15.99 53.65 -2.74
N VAL A 431 16.89 53.57 -1.74
CA VAL A 431 17.40 54.61 -0.79
C VAL A 431 16.40 54.81 0.37
N GLU A 432 16.54 54.07 1.49
CA GLU A 432 17.20 54.43 2.79
C GLU A 432 16.13 54.82 3.86
N ASN A 433 16.28 54.75 5.20
CA ASN A 433 17.31 54.30 6.18
C ASN A 433 16.55 53.69 7.41
N GLY A 434 17.13 53.06 8.44
CA GLY A 434 18.53 52.87 8.85
C GLY A 434 18.69 51.91 10.05
N GLN A 435 19.78 52.06 10.82
CA GLN A 435 20.26 51.17 11.92
C GLN A 435 19.42 51.34 13.23
N THR A 436 19.46 50.50 14.28
CA THR A 436 20.63 50.00 15.07
C THR A 436 20.37 48.73 15.91
N SER A 437 21.48 48.18 16.45
CA SER A 437 21.73 47.38 17.67
C SER A 437 20.68 47.41 18.83
N GLU A 438 20.67 46.51 19.84
CA GLU A 438 21.67 45.53 20.34
C GLU A 438 21.06 44.52 21.37
N ASN A 439 21.80 43.45 21.72
CA ASN A 439 21.73 42.68 23.00
C ASN A 439 20.43 41.92 23.38
N HIS A 440 20.42 40.85 24.21
CA HIS A 440 21.48 40.00 24.82
C HIS A 440 20.85 38.65 25.28
N HIS A 441 21.56 37.52 25.08
CA HIS A 441 21.63 36.35 25.99
C HIS A 441 20.32 35.57 26.38
N HIS A 442 20.33 34.30 26.88
CA HIS A 442 21.40 33.36 27.19
C HIS A 442 20.93 31.87 27.14
N ARG A 443 21.83 30.97 26.71
CA ARG A 443 22.13 29.62 27.27
C ARG A 443 21.11 28.45 27.17
N SER A 444 21.62 27.36 26.59
CA SER A 444 21.17 25.95 26.53
C SER A 444 21.30 25.23 27.92
N PRO A 445 21.11 23.88 28.09
CA PRO A 445 20.91 22.80 27.10
C PRO A 445 19.98 21.59 27.46
N SER A 446 19.85 20.67 26.49
CA SER A 446 19.69 19.19 26.66
C SER A 446 18.42 18.57 27.30
N ALA A 447 18.07 17.30 27.04
CA ALA A 447 18.30 16.38 25.90
C ALA A 447 17.53 15.05 26.12
N THR A 448 17.20 14.31 25.03
CA THR A 448 16.87 12.85 25.00
C THR A 448 15.58 12.42 25.76
N SER A 449 14.95 11.23 25.58
CA SER A 449 15.14 10.02 24.75
C SER A 449 13.84 9.14 24.77
N THR A 450 13.20 8.70 23.65
CA THR A 450 13.37 7.45 22.83
C THR A 450 12.42 6.25 23.14
N VAL A 451 11.74 5.69 22.11
CA VAL A 451 11.18 4.30 21.91
C VAL A 451 10.10 3.77 22.93
N SER A 452 9.27 2.72 22.75
CA SER A 452 9.04 1.63 21.72
C SER A 452 7.53 1.20 21.64
N ASN A 453 7.03 0.52 20.58
CA ASN A 453 6.74 -0.96 20.35
C ASN A 453 5.55 -1.57 21.14
N GLU A 454 4.77 -2.58 20.66
CA GLU A 454 4.92 -3.62 19.57
C GLU A 454 3.54 -4.28 19.17
N GLU A 455 3.40 -5.15 18.14
CA GLU A 455 2.28 -6.14 17.83
C GLU A 455 0.79 -5.64 17.55
N PHE A 456 -0.25 -6.36 17.01
CA PHE A 456 -0.48 -7.54 16.08
C PHE A 456 -2.02 -7.73 15.70
N PRO A 457 -2.82 -8.85 15.47
CA PRO A 457 -2.74 -10.35 15.23
C PRO A 457 -3.30 -10.98 13.86
N ARG A 458 -4.21 -12.03 13.85
CA ARG A 458 -4.14 -13.40 13.19
C ARG A 458 -5.48 -14.19 12.82
N ALA A 459 -5.31 -15.47 12.36
CA ALA A 459 -6.13 -16.74 12.43
C ALA A 459 -7.39 -17.07 11.55
N ASP A 460 -7.76 -18.38 11.52
CA ASP A 460 -8.58 -19.15 10.54
C ASP A 460 -9.97 -19.63 11.07
N ALA A 461 -10.88 -20.33 10.35
CA ALA A 461 -10.94 -21.02 9.02
C ALA A 461 -12.39 -20.91 8.43
N ASN A 462 -13.02 -21.70 7.52
CA ASN A 462 -12.80 -22.99 6.79
C ASN A 462 -13.75 -22.98 5.51
N GLU A 463 -14.17 -23.99 4.71
CA GLU A 463 -14.02 -25.46 4.58
C GLU A 463 -14.43 -26.00 3.16
N ASN A 464 -14.07 -27.27 2.84
CA ASN A 464 -14.64 -28.29 1.91
C ASN A 464 -15.49 -27.95 0.64
N SER A 465 -15.00 -28.39 -0.55
CA SER A 465 -15.74 -29.13 -1.63
C SER A 465 -14.76 -29.63 -2.73
N GLU A 466 -15.18 -30.58 -3.60
CA GLU A 466 -14.27 -31.46 -4.40
C GLU A 466 -14.28 -31.30 -5.95
N GLU A 467 -13.33 -32.01 -6.59
CA GLU A 467 -13.22 -32.47 -8.00
C GLU A 467 -12.95 -31.52 -9.21
N SER A 468 -11.67 -31.56 -9.65
CA SER A 468 -11.22 -31.94 -11.02
C SER A 468 -11.65 -31.21 -12.31
N ALA A 469 -10.69 -30.53 -12.98
CA ALA A 469 -10.36 -30.77 -14.40
C ALA A 469 -9.05 -30.07 -14.88
N HIS A 470 -8.35 -30.71 -15.82
CA HIS A 470 -7.00 -30.41 -16.34
C HIS A 470 -6.74 -29.03 -17.01
N ALA A 471 -5.55 -28.46 -16.73
CA ALA A 471 -4.71 -27.72 -17.68
C ALA A 471 -3.21 -27.85 -17.29
N THR A 472 -2.27 -27.73 -18.24
CA THR A 472 -0.84 -28.09 -18.02
C THR A 472 0.12 -26.89 -17.98
N PRO A 473 0.98 -26.78 -16.95
CA PRO A 473 2.10 -25.83 -16.93
C PRO A 473 3.45 -26.50 -17.23
N TYR A 474 4.24 -25.93 -18.14
CA TYR A 474 5.63 -26.35 -18.41
C TYR A 474 6.60 -25.50 -17.59
N SER A 475 6.90 -25.93 -16.36
CA SER A 475 7.97 -25.32 -15.54
C SER A 475 9.25 -26.15 -15.63
N SER A 476 10.39 -25.48 -15.73
CA SER A 476 11.72 -26.11 -15.69
C SER A 476 12.63 -25.38 -14.70
N ASP A 477 12.40 -25.61 -13.41
CA ASP A 477 13.31 -25.16 -12.36
C ASP A 477 14.67 -25.83 -12.47
N ALA A 478 15.73 -25.02 -12.37
CA ALA A 478 17.12 -25.44 -12.49
C ALA A 478 17.99 -24.76 -11.42
N SER A 479 17.60 -24.84 -10.15
CA SER A 479 18.37 -24.36 -8.99
C SER A 479 17.99 -25.11 -7.71
N GLY A 480 18.56 -26.30 -7.51
CA GLY A 480 18.38 -27.07 -6.28
C GLY A 480 19.47 -26.79 -5.25
N GLU A 481 19.12 -26.27 -4.08
CA GLU A 481 19.98 -26.29 -2.88
C GLU A 481 19.54 -27.42 -1.93
N ILE A 482 20.41 -28.41 -1.70
CA ILE A 482 20.11 -29.55 -0.83
C ILE A 482 20.52 -29.23 0.60
N ARG A 483 19.55 -29.23 1.52
CA ARG A 483 19.76 -29.06 2.96
C ARG A 483 20.10 -30.41 3.61
N SER A 484 21.25 -30.50 4.29
CA SER A 484 21.61 -31.68 5.10
C SER A 484 22.36 -31.27 6.38
N GLY A 485 21.78 -31.57 7.55
CA GLY A 485 22.52 -31.60 8.81
C GLY A 485 23.16 -32.97 9.05
N PRO A 486 23.88 -33.13 10.17
CA PRO A 486 23.63 -34.32 11.00
C PRO A 486 23.57 -34.03 12.52
N LEU A 487 23.19 -35.06 13.27
CA LEU A 487 23.01 -35.06 14.73
C LEU A 487 24.34 -35.27 15.52
N ALA A 488 24.25 -35.15 16.84
CA ALA A 488 25.39 -35.04 17.77
C ALA A 488 26.00 -36.37 18.25
N ALA A 489 27.23 -36.28 18.76
CA ALA A 489 27.83 -37.21 19.73
C ALA A 489 28.86 -36.46 20.62
N THR A 490 29.16 -36.99 21.80
CA THR A 490 29.78 -36.27 22.94
C THR A 490 31.21 -36.76 23.25
N THR A 491 32.13 -35.90 23.74
CA THR A 491 32.90 -36.07 25.03
C THR A 491 34.05 -35.05 25.28
N SER A 492 34.29 -34.80 26.59
CA SER A 492 35.55 -34.41 27.28
C SER A 492 36.45 -33.24 26.81
N ALA A 493 36.22 -32.09 27.46
CA ALA A 493 37.16 -31.13 28.09
C ALA A 493 38.71 -31.32 28.02
N ALA A 494 39.47 -30.20 27.89
CA ALA A 494 40.20 -29.53 29.01
C ALA A 494 41.29 -28.49 28.61
N THR A 495 41.54 -27.54 29.52
CA THR A 495 42.78 -26.73 29.77
C THR A 495 43.32 -25.66 28.78
N ARG A 496 43.28 -24.41 29.30
CA ARG A 496 44.04 -23.19 28.98
C ARG A 496 45.54 -23.35 28.66
N ARG A 497 46.11 -22.47 27.81
CA ARG A 497 46.87 -21.27 28.27
C ARG A 497 47.37 -20.31 27.15
N ASP A 498 47.48 -19.07 27.60
CA ASP A 498 47.90 -17.78 27.03
C ASP A 498 49.27 -17.64 26.30
N LEU A 499 49.34 -16.61 25.42
CA LEU A 499 50.47 -15.67 25.13
C LEU A 499 51.82 -16.25 24.57
N SER A 500 52.68 -15.55 23.81
CA SER A 500 52.71 -14.29 23.01
C SER A 500 54.11 -14.20 22.30
N ASP A 501 54.53 -13.28 21.42
CA ASP A 501 53.98 -12.05 20.81
C ASP A 501 54.76 -11.71 19.47
N PHE A 502 54.88 -10.42 19.12
CA PHE A 502 55.81 -9.77 18.16
C PHE A 502 55.53 -9.81 16.64
N SER A 503 55.02 -8.66 16.17
CA SER A 503 55.32 -8.03 14.86
C SER A 503 56.74 -7.38 14.88
N PRO A 504 57.37 -6.88 13.77
CA PRO A 504 56.72 -6.21 12.62
C PRO A 504 57.42 -6.19 11.21
N LYS A 505 56.77 -5.44 10.27
CA LYS A 505 57.28 -4.71 9.07
C LYS A 505 57.18 -5.32 7.65
N PHE A 506 56.36 -4.60 6.85
CA PHE A 506 56.50 -4.21 5.43
C PHE A 506 56.32 -5.19 4.25
N MET A 507 55.26 -4.90 3.47
CA MET A 507 55.08 -4.94 2.01
C MET A 507 55.79 -6.00 1.14
N ASP A 508 54.99 -6.80 0.42
CA ASP A 508 54.89 -6.65 -1.05
C ASP A 508 53.52 -7.15 -1.59
N ARG A 509 53.25 -6.90 -2.88
CA ARG A 509 52.04 -7.22 -3.64
C ARG A 509 51.91 -8.73 -3.90
N ARG A 510 50.68 -9.26 -3.81
CA ARG A 510 50.13 -10.25 -4.77
C ARG A 510 48.63 -10.47 -4.62
N THR A 511 47.90 -10.28 -5.71
CA THR A 511 46.51 -10.70 -5.88
C THR A 511 46.42 -12.23 -5.80
N ARG A 512 45.46 -12.79 -5.03
CA ARG A 512 45.28 -14.25 -4.97
C ARG A 512 43.83 -14.69 -4.75
N GLY A 513 43.00 -14.49 -5.78
CA GLY A 513 41.73 -15.22 -5.89
C GLY A 513 41.96 -16.58 -6.55
N GLN A 514 41.87 -17.67 -5.79
CA GLN A 514 41.75 -19.04 -6.32
C GLN A 514 41.42 -20.04 -5.19
N PHE A 515 40.23 -20.65 -5.22
CA PHE A 515 39.97 -21.93 -4.52
C PHE A 515 38.79 -22.69 -5.16
N TRP A 516 38.96 -23.08 -6.43
CA TRP A 516 38.28 -24.26 -7.00
C TRP A 516 39.29 -25.09 -7.81
N ARG A 517 40.00 -25.98 -7.10
CA ARG A 517 40.61 -27.19 -7.65
C ARG A 517 40.42 -28.31 -6.63
N ARG A 518 40.03 -29.49 -7.10
CA ARG A 518 40.32 -30.77 -6.43
C ARG A 518 41.05 -31.69 -7.41
N PRO A 519 41.89 -32.65 -6.94
CA PRO A 519 42.69 -33.51 -7.80
C PRO A 519 41.88 -34.72 -8.30
N SER A 520 42.41 -35.41 -9.31
CA SER A 520 41.88 -36.71 -9.76
C SER A 520 42.81 -37.87 -9.39
N GLU A 521 42.17 -38.98 -8.99
CA GLU A 521 42.59 -40.39 -8.99
C GLU A 521 43.99 -40.86 -8.53
N ARG A 522 43.97 -41.76 -7.54
CA ARG A 522 44.53 -43.14 -7.50
C ARG A 522 44.42 -43.69 -6.05
N LEU A 523 44.20 -44.97 -5.75
CA LEU A 523 43.96 -46.19 -6.54
C LEU A 523 43.28 -47.25 -5.61
N GLY A 524 42.31 -48.04 -6.08
CA GLY A 524 41.77 -49.18 -5.31
C GLY A 524 40.54 -49.85 -5.97
N SER A 525 40.63 -51.12 -6.35
CA SER A 525 39.64 -51.80 -7.22
C SER A 525 38.75 -52.81 -6.49
N ARG A 526 37.48 -52.94 -6.92
CA ARG A 526 36.76 -54.23 -7.00
C ARG A 526 35.52 -54.22 -7.94
N ILE A 527 35.78 -54.57 -9.20
CA ILE A 527 34.97 -55.37 -10.15
C ILE A 527 33.44 -55.45 -9.96
N VAL A 528 32.69 -54.89 -10.91
CA VAL A 528 31.60 -55.57 -11.67
C VAL A 528 31.75 -55.15 -13.15
N SER A 529 31.34 -55.97 -14.14
CA SER A 529 31.62 -55.70 -15.57
C SER A 529 30.46 -56.07 -16.51
N ALA A 530 29.71 -55.06 -16.99
CA ALA A 530 28.90 -55.05 -18.23
C ALA A 530 28.10 -53.72 -18.34
N PRO A 531 27.64 -53.27 -19.54
CA PRO A 531 28.09 -53.59 -20.89
C PRO A 531 28.48 -52.31 -21.68
N SER A 532 29.78 -52.10 -21.95
CA SER A 532 30.27 -50.89 -22.65
C SER A 532 29.98 -50.81 -24.17
N ASN A 533 29.02 -51.60 -24.66
CA ASN A 533 28.73 -51.74 -26.09
C ASN A 533 27.44 -51.04 -26.55
N GLU A 534 26.48 -50.77 -25.66
CA GLU A 534 25.20 -50.15 -26.05
C GLU A 534 25.39 -48.64 -26.22
N THR A 535 25.87 -47.94 -25.18
CA THR A 535 26.22 -46.51 -25.23
C THR A 535 27.17 -46.17 -26.40
N ARG A 536 28.02 -47.11 -26.82
CA ARG A 536 28.95 -46.93 -27.95
C ARG A 536 28.28 -47.02 -29.33
N ARG A 537 27.15 -47.74 -29.47
CA ARG A 537 26.32 -47.72 -30.69
C ARG A 537 25.55 -46.43 -30.78
N ASP A 538 24.85 -46.05 -29.70
CA ASP A 538 24.03 -44.84 -29.64
C ASP A 538 24.85 -43.59 -30.00
N LEU A 539 26.07 -43.47 -29.46
CA LEU A 539 27.00 -42.39 -29.82
C LEU A 539 27.47 -42.45 -31.28
N SER A 540 27.64 -43.65 -31.86
CA SER A 540 28.00 -43.81 -33.28
C SER A 540 26.86 -43.44 -34.23
N GLU A 541 25.61 -43.66 -33.80
CA GLU A 541 24.41 -43.25 -34.55
C GLU A 541 24.22 -41.73 -34.46
N VAL A 542 24.37 -41.14 -33.27
CA VAL A 542 24.39 -39.67 -33.08
C VAL A 542 25.52 -39.02 -33.87
N GLU A 543 26.74 -39.56 -33.85
CA GLU A 543 27.84 -39.08 -34.69
C GLU A 543 27.48 -39.08 -36.19
N THR A 544 26.74 -40.09 -36.65
CA THR A 544 26.34 -40.22 -38.06
C THR A 544 25.24 -39.24 -38.43
N GLN A 545 24.22 -39.08 -37.58
CA GLN A 545 23.17 -38.06 -37.75
C GLN A 545 23.76 -36.65 -37.70
N VAL A 546 24.66 -36.35 -36.77
CA VAL A 546 25.31 -35.03 -36.67
C VAL A 546 26.18 -34.74 -37.91
N LYS A 547 26.93 -35.72 -38.43
CA LYS A 547 27.69 -35.55 -39.69
C LYS A 547 26.76 -35.27 -40.87
N LYS A 548 25.63 -35.98 -40.98
CA LYS A 548 24.58 -35.72 -41.98
C LYS A 548 24.05 -34.28 -41.87
N LEU A 549 23.67 -33.86 -40.67
CA LEU A 549 23.17 -32.50 -40.40
C LEU A 549 24.20 -31.42 -40.73
N VAL A 550 25.50 -31.66 -40.47
CA VAL A 550 26.59 -30.73 -40.82
C VAL A 550 26.77 -30.57 -42.34
N GLU A 551 26.53 -31.60 -43.14
CA GLU A 551 26.47 -31.44 -44.61
C GLU A 551 25.18 -30.75 -45.06
N GLU A 552 24.05 -31.00 -44.41
CA GLU A 552 22.77 -30.32 -44.70
C GLU A 552 22.79 -28.82 -44.35
N LEU A 553 23.57 -28.38 -43.35
CA LEU A 553 23.85 -26.95 -43.10
C LEU A 553 24.57 -26.25 -44.28
N LYS A 554 25.33 -26.99 -45.11
CA LYS A 554 26.04 -26.44 -46.29
C LYS A 554 25.16 -26.39 -47.53
N SER A 555 23.91 -26.85 -47.45
CA SER A 555 22.95 -26.82 -48.55
C SER A 555 22.59 -25.39 -48.93
N SER A 556 22.43 -25.11 -50.23
CA SER A 556 21.90 -23.82 -50.72
C SER A 556 20.37 -23.68 -50.53
N SER A 557 19.72 -24.66 -49.91
CA SER A 557 18.29 -24.68 -49.61
C SER A 557 18.04 -24.15 -48.19
N LEU A 558 17.41 -22.98 -48.09
CA LEU A 558 17.05 -22.37 -46.80
C LEU A 558 16.19 -23.29 -45.93
N ASP A 559 15.25 -24.04 -46.52
CA ASP A 559 14.42 -25.00 -45.77
C ASP A 559 15.25 -26.16 -45.21
N THR A 560 16.27 -26.61 -45.94
CA THR A 560 17.21 -27.66 -45.49
C THR A 560 18.11 -27.14 -44.37
N GLN A 561 18.67 -25.93 -44.51
CA GLN A 561 19.46 -25.29 -43.46
C GLN A 561 18.63 -25.05 -42.19
N ARG A 562 17.40 -24.53 -42.32
CA ARG A 562 16.48 -24.29 -41.20
C ARG A 562 16.16 -25.58 -40.44
N GLN A 563 15.82 -26.65 -41.17
CA GLN A 563 15.54 -27.95 -40.56
C GLN A 563 16.78 -28.54 -39.86
N ALA A 564 17.94 -28.54 -40.52
CA ALA A 564 19.16 -29.10 -39.94
C ALA A 564 19.63 -28.31 -38.70
N THR A 565 19.48 -26.98 -38.72
CA THR A 565 19.76 -26.10 -37.56
C THR A 565 18.79 -26.40 -36.41
N ALA A 566 17.51 -26.61 -36.69
CA ALA A 566 16.50 -26.96 -35.69
C ALA A 566 16.76 -28.35 -35.06
N GLU A 567 17.17 -29.34 -35.85
CA GLU A 567 17.55 -30.66 -35.33
C GLU A 567 18.82 -30.60 -34.47
N LEU A 568 19.85 -29.85 -34.88
CA LEU A 568 21.04 -29.61 -34.05
C LEU A 568 20.71 -28.88 -32.73
N ARG A 569 19.80 -27.89 -32.76
CA ARG A 569 19.28 -27.22 -31.56
C ARG A 569 18.64 -28.22 -30.60
N LEU A 570 17.82 -29.15 -31.11
CA LEU A 570 17.13 -30.18 -30.33
C LEU A 570 18.10 -31.23 -29.77
N LEU A 571 19.00 -31.77 -30.59
CA LEU A 571 20.03 -32.74 -30.17
C LEU A 571 20.92 -32.18 -29.06
N ALA A 572 21.28 -30.89 -29.16
CA ALA A 572 22.06 -30.20 -28.14
C ALA A 572 21.28 -29.84 -26.86
N LYS A 573 19.93 -29.87 -26.85
CA LYS A 573 19.12 -29.30 -25.77
C LYS A 573 19.34 -29.96 -24.41
N HIS A 574 19.38 -31.30 -24.37
CA HIS A 574 19.33 -32.07 -23.10
C HIS A 574 20.50 -33.03 -22.85
N ASN A 575 21.22 -33.50 -23.88
CA ASN A 575 22.28 -34.50 -23.72
C ASN A 575 23.69 -33.84 -23.81
N MET A 576 24.59 -34.14 -22.86
CA MET A 576 25.95 -33.58 -22.83
C MET A 576 26.89 -34.21 -23.87
N ASP A 577 26.77 -35.51 -24.14
CA ASP A 577 27.58 -36.18 -25.15
C ASP A 577 27.20 -35.71 -26.55
N ASN A 578 25.91 -35.47 -26.81
CA ASN A 578 25.45 -34.80 -28.04
C ASN A 578 26.12 -33.42 -28.22
N ARG A 579 26.22 -32.61 -27.15
CA ARG A 579 26.92 -31.31 -27.23
C ARG A 579 28.40 -31.47 -27.58
N ILE A 580 29.06 -32.51 -27.07
CA ILE A 580 30.47 -32.82 -27.37
C ILE A 580 30.63 -33.29 -28.83
N VAL A 581 29.77 -34.20 -29.29
CA VAL A 581 29.77 -34.71 -30.67
C VAL A 581 29.51 -33.57 -31.67
N ILE A 582 28.51 -32.72 -31.43
CA ILE A 582 28.21 -31.56 -32.27
C ILE A 582 29.39 -30.56 -32.26
N GLY A 583 29.97 -30.27 -31.10
CA GLY A 583 31.15 -29.39 -31.01
C GLY A 583 32.34 -29.91 -31.83
N ASN A 584 32.64 -31.21 -31.74
CA ASN A 584 33.74 -31.85 -32.45
C ASN A 584 33.46 -32.08 -33.96
N SER A 585 32.22 -31.97 -34.41
CA SER A 585 31.82 -32.23 -35.81
C SER A 585 32.12 -31.09 -36.80
N GLY A 586 32.56 -29.93 -36.30
CA GLY A 586 32.71 -28.70 -37.10
C GLY A 586 31.44 -27.85 -37.23
N ALA A 587 30.29 -28.32 -36.72
CA ALA A 587 29.01 -27.61 -36.76
C ALA A 587 29.08 -26.16 -36.23
N ILE A 588 29.95 -25.89 -35.25
CA ILE A 588 30.07 -24.56 -34.61
C ILE A 588 30.32 -23.44 -35.63
N VAL A 589 31.18 -23.64 -36.62
CA VAL A 589 31.52 -22.59 -37.60
C VAL A 589 30.31 -22.25 -38.47
N LEU A 590 29.62 -23.28 -39.00
CA LEU A 590 28.42 -23.11 -39.81
C LEU A 590 27.26 -22.49 -39.01
N LEU A 591 27.11 -22.86 -37.73
CA LEU A 591 26.13 -22.25 -36.83
C LEU A 591 26.44 -20.77 -36.53
N VAL A 592 27.72 -20.37 -36.56
CA VAL A 592 28.14 -18.97 -36.41
C VAL A 592 27.90 -18.17 -37.69
N GLU A 593 28.17 -18.75 -38.86
CA GLU A 593 27.84 -18.14 -40.17
C GLU A 593 26.33 -17.87 -40.30
N LEU A 594 25.49 -18.82 -39.85
CA LEU A 594 24.03 -18.70 -39.88
C LEU A 594 23.43 -17.65 -38.93
N LEU A 595 24.23 -17.02 -38.05
CA LEU A 595 23.79 -15.87 -37.26
C LEU A 595 23.54 -14.62 -38.13
N TYR A 596 24.14 -14.53 -39.32
CA TYR A 596 23.84 -13.52 -40.34
C TYR A 596 22.72 -13.94 -41.31
N SER A 597 22.01 -15.05 -41.06
CA SER A 597 20.91 -15.48 -41.94
C SER A 597 19.76 -14.48 -41.92
N THR A 598 19.26 -14.12 -43.12
CA THR A 598 18.07 -13.29 -43.29
C THR A 598 16.77 -14.04 -42.97
N ASP A 599 16.81 -15.37 -42.82
CA ASP A 599 15.70 -16.13 -42.27
C ASP A 599 15.75 -16.10 -40.74
N SER A 600 14.87 -15.31 -40.13
CA SER A 600 14.79 -15.15 -38.67
C SER A 600 14.64 -16.48 -37.93
N ALA A 601 13.96 -17.48 -38.53
CA ALA A 601 13.81 -18.78 -37.91
C ALA A 601 15.15 -19.54 -37.88
N THR A 602 15.95 -19.51 -38.96
CA THR A 602 17.29 -20.10 -38.99
C THR A 602 18.24 -19.38 -38.03
N GLN A 603 18.25 -18.04 -38.01
CA GLN A 603 19.06 -17.25 -37.08
C GLN A 603 18.74 -17.59 -35.61
N GLU A 604 17.46 -17.65 -35.25
CA GLU A 604 16.99 -17.99 -33.91
C GLU A 604 17.33 -19.44 -33.52
N ASN A 605 17.16 -20.40 -34.45
CA ASN A 605 17.59 -21.78 -34.22
C ASN A 605 19.12 -21.86 -34.01
N ALA A 606 19.92 -21.10 -34.78
CA ALA A 606 21.37 -21.10 -34.71
C ALA A 606 21.91 -20.52 -33.39
N VAL A 607 21.42 -19.35 -32.96
CA VAL A 607 21.83 -18.77 -31.66
C VAL A 607 21.41 -19.66 -30.49
N THR A 608 20.24 -20.29 -30.56
CA THR A 608 19.79 -21.22 -29.51
C THR A 608 20.59 -22.53 -29.51
N ALA A 609 21.05 -23.01 -30.68
CA ALA A 609 21.96 -24.14 -30.77
C ALA A 609 23.33 -23.79 -30.15
N LEU A 610 23.89 -22.61 -30.44
CA LEU A 610 25.14 -22.14 -29.82
C LEU A 610 24.98 -21.94 -28.30
N LEU A 611 23.85 -21.40 -27.82
CA LEU A 611 23.53 -21.32 -26.39
C LEU A 611 23.57 -22.72 -25.75
N ASN A 612 22.87 -23.69 -26.34
CA ASN A 612 22.86 -25.07 -25.87
C ASN A 612 24.27 -25.69 -25.88
N LEU A 613 25.06 -25.49 -26.93
CA LEU A 613 26.43 -26.00 -27.01
C LEU A 613 27.35 -25.37 -25.97
N SER A 614 27.18 -24.07 -25.67
CA SER A 614 27.99 -23.32 -24.70
C SER A 614 27.88 -23.83 -23.25
N ILE A 615 26.88 -24.66 -22.93
CA ILE A 615 26.79 -25.30 -21.59
C ILE A 615 28.04 -26.17 -21.32
N ASN A 616 28.66 -26.76 -22.35
CA ASN A 616 29.94 -27.45 -22.23
C ASN A 616 31.13 -26.46 -22.28
N ASP A 617 32.07 -26.55 -21.33
CA ASP A 617 33.21 -25.62 -21.22
C ASP A 617 34.22 -25.71 -22.38
N ASN A 618 34.44 -26.89 -22.96
CA ASN A 618 35.28 -27.02 -24.16
C ASN A 618 34.63 -26.31 -25.35
N ASN A 619 33.30 -26.45 -25.49
CA ASN A 619 32.53 -25.76 -26.52
C ASN A 619 32.53 -24.24 -26.32
N LYS A 620 32.47 -23.71 -25.08
CA LYS A 620 32.60 -22.25 -24.84
C LYS A 620 33.85 -21.68 -25.51
N LYS A 621 34.98 -22.38 -25.40
CA LYS A 621 36.21 -21.95 -26.07
C LYS A 621 36.10 -22.11 -27.60
N ALA A 622 35.64 -23.27 -28.09
CA ALA A 622 35.50 -23.50 -29.53
C ALA A 622 34.57 -22.48 -30.23
N ILE A 623 33.47 -22.07 -29.58
CA ILE A 623 32.54 -21.05 -30.09
C ILE A 623 33.23 -19.67 -30.16
N ALA A 624 33.99 -19.28 -29.14
CA ALA A 624 34.70 -18.00 -29.13
C ALA A 624 35.91 -17.96 -30.08
N ASP A 625 36.62 -19.08 -30.23
CA ASP A 625 37.74 -19.22 -31.17
C ASP A 625 37.25 -19.34 -32.64
N ALA A 626 36.00 -19.77 -32.86
CA ALA A 626 35.29 -19.69 -34.14
C ALA A 626 34.76 -18.28 -34.48
N GLY A 627 35.10 -17.26 -33.69
CA GLY A 627 34.77 -15.86 -34.01
C GLY A 627 33.34 -15.41 -33.65
N ALA A 628 32.58 -16.20 -32.88
CA ALA A 628 31.15 -15.98 -32.63
C ALA A 628 30.75 -14.65 -31.95
N ILE A 629 31.69 -13.84 -31.46
CA ILE A 629 31.38 -12.63 -30.66
C ILE A 629 30.67 -11.57 -31.52
N GLU A 630 31.25 -11.14 -32.64
CA GLU A 630 30.64 -10.13 -33.54
C GLU A 630 29.29 -10.60 -34.13
N PRO A 631 29.14 -11.85 -34.61
CA PRO A 631 27.84 -12.38 -35.05
C PRO A 631 26.78 -12.44 -33.94
N LEU A 632 27.15 -12.75 -32.69
CA LEU A 632 26.22 -12.71 -31.56
C LEU A 632 25.76 -11.27 -31.26
N ILE A 633 26.65 -10.29 -31.34
CA ILE A 633 26.31 -8.86 -31.17
C ILE A 633 25.35 -8.42 -32.27
N HIS A 634 25.59 -8.79 -33.52
CA HIS A 634 24.67 -8.54 -34.63
C HIS A 634 23.25 -9.10 -34.36
N VAL A 635 23.13 -10.31 -33.82
CA VAL A 635 21.83 -10.89 -33.43
C VAL A 635 21.20 -10.14 -32.24
N LEU A 636 21.99 -9.69 -31.27
CA LEU A 636 21.52 -8.90 -30.13
C LEU A 636 20.96 -7.53 -30.56
N GLU A 637 21.53 -6.95 -31.62
CA GLU A 637 21.07 -5.71 -32.25
C GLU A 637 19.85 -5.92 -33.16
N ASN A 638 19.83 -6.96 -33.99
CA ASN A 638 18.94 -7.04 -35.16
C ASN A 638 17.93 -8.21 -35.14
N GLY A 639 18.07 -9.20 -34.26
CA GLY A 639 17.25 -10.42 -34.24
C GLY A 639 15.86 -10.27 -33.58
N SER A 640 15.10 -11.37 -33.60
CA SER A 640 13.84 -11.52 -32.84
C SER A 640 14.06 -11.36 -31.32
N SER A 641 13.00 -11.14 -30.52
CA SER A 641 13.16 -11.05 -29.06
C SER A 641 13.81 -12.30 -28.48
N GLU A 642 13.37 -13.49 -28.90
CA GLU A 642 13.97 -14.75 -28.44
C GLU A 642 15.43 -14.90 -28.95
N ALA A 643 15.75 -14.48 -30.17
CA ALA A 643 17.12 -14.50 -30.67
C ALA A 643 18.05 -13.55 -29.87
N LYS A 644 17.55 -12.36 -29.49
CA LYS A 644 18.27 -11.39 -28.64
C LYS A 644 18.49 -11.92 -27.22
N GLU A 645 17.45 -12.49 -26.62
CA GLU A 645 17.52 -13.18 -25.31
C GLU A 645 18.57 -14.30 -25.34
N ASN A 646 18.48 -15.19 -26.33
CA ASN A 646 19.41 -16.31 -26.50
C ASN A 646 20.84 -15.83 -26.82
N SER A 647 21.01 -14.70 -27.52
CA SER A 647 22.34 -14.10 -27.75
C SER A 647 22.94 -13.55 -26.46
N ALA A 648 22.19 -12.77 -25.68
CA ALA A 648 22.64 -12.25 -24.38
C ALA A 648 23.01 -13.38 -23.41
N ALA A 649 22.21 -14.45 -23.36
CA ALA A 649 22.51 -15.66 -22.59
C ALA A 649 23.77 -16.39 -23.09
N THR A 650 24.03 -16.40 -24.40
CA THR A 650 25.24 -16.99 -24.99
C THR A 650 26.48 -16.16 -24.65
N LEU A 651 26.42 -14.84 -24.80
CA LEU A 651 27.49 -13.92 -24.41
C LEU A 651 27.80 -14.01 -22.91
N PHE A 652 26.78 -14.14 -22.05
CA PHE A 652 26.96 -14.47 -20.63
C PHE A 652 27.73 -15.79 -20.44
N SER A 653 27.29 -16.88 -21.09
CA SER A 653 27.93 -18.19 -21.00
C SER A 653 29.40 -18.16 -21.43
N LEU A 654 29.72 -17.45 -22.52
CA LEU A 654 31.08 -17.27 -23.02
C LEU A 654 31.95 -16.39 -22.09
N SER A 655 31.37 -15.38 -21.44
CA SER A 655 32.06 -14.45 -20.52
C SER A 655 32.57 -15.08 -19.21
N VAL A 656 32.23 -16.34 -18.95
CA VAL A 656 32.79 -17.13 -17.83
C VAL A 656 34.30 -17.38 -18.04
N ILE A 657 34.76 -17.39 -19.30
CA ILE A 657 36.18 -17.43 -19.66
C ILE A 657 36.75 -16.00 -19.64
N GLU A 658 37.86 -15.77 -18.93
CA GLU A 658 38.40 -14.42 -18.69
C GLU A 658 38.84 -13.73 -19.99
N GLU A 659 39.50 -14.47 -20.89
CA GLU A 659 39.92 -13.97 -22.21
C GLU A 659 38.72 -13.54 -23.07
N ASN A 660 37.60 -14.26 -22.97
CA ASN A 660 36.37 -13.92 -23.68
C ASN A 660 35.67 -12.69 -23.07
N LYS A 661 35.68 -12.55 -21.74
CA LYS A 661 35.09 -11.42 -21.02
C LYS A 661 35.73 -10.06 -21.41
N ILE A 662 37.03 -10.08 -21.70
CA ILE A 662 37.76 -8.92 -22.24
C ILE A 662 37.35 -8.66 -23.70
N LYS A 663 37.43 -9.69 -24.57
CA LYS A 663 37.01 -9.58 -25.98
C LYS A 663 35.58 -9.03 -26.13
N ILE A 664 34.60 -9.62 -25.44
CA ILE A 664 33.18 -9.23 -25.52
C ILE A 664 32.97 -7.76 -25.12
N GLY A 665 33.65 -7.29 -24.08
CA GLY A 665 33.59 -5.88 -23.67
C GLY A 665 34.20 -4.93 -24.71
N GLN A 666 35.32 -5.31 -25.30
CA GLN A 666 36.02 -4.53 -26.33
C GLN A 666 35.35 -4.58 -27.72
N SER A 667 34.50 -5.59 -27.97
CA SER A 667 33.73 -5.75 -29.24
C SER A 667 32.45 -4.91 -29.28
N GLY A 668 32.22 -4.00 -28.33
CA GLY A 668 31.03 -3.11 -28.33
C GLY A 668 29.73 -3.71 -27.77
N ALA A 669 29.71 -4.99 -27.39
CA ALA A 669 28.51 -5.72 -26.92
C ALA A 669 27.73 -5.04 -25.78
N ILE A 670 28.38 -4.15 -25.03
CA ILE A 670 27.83 -3.50 -23.84
C ILE A 670 26.64 -2.59 -24.18
N GLY A 671 26.66 -1.88 -25.31
CA GLY A 671 25.54 -1.02 -25.73
C GLY A 671 24.25 -1.82 -25.97
N PRO A 672 24.26 -2.79 -26.91
CA PRO A 672 23.11 -3.64 -27.17
C PRO A 672 22.63 -4.47 -25.97
N LEU A 673 23.53 -4.84 -25.03
CA LEU A 673 23.14 -5.45 -23.75
C LEU A 673 22.37 -4.47 -22.85
N VAL A 674 22.71 -3.19 -22.83
CA VAL A 674 21.98 -2.17 -22.07
C VAL A 674 20.65 -1.80 -22.74
N ASP A 675 20.59 -1.79 -24.08
CA ASP A 675 19.32 -1.65 -24.80
C ASP A 675 18.35 -2.80 -24.51
N LEU A 676 18.86 -4.05 -24.41
CA LEU A 676 18.05 -5.19 -23.98
C LEU A 676 17.66 -5.11 -22.50
N LEU A 677 18.53 -4.58 -21.63
CA LEU A 677 18.24 -4.32 -20.22
C LEU A 677 17.10 -3.30 -20.04
N GLY A 678 17.04 -2.28 -20.90
CA GLY A 678 16.02 -1.25 -20.87
C GLY A 678 14.71 -1.65 -21.54
N ASN A 679 14.80 -2.19 -22.76
CA ASN A 679 13.68 -2.31 -23.69
C ASN A 679 13.27 -3.77 -23.98
N GLY A 680 13.98 -4.76 -23.44
CA GLY A 680 13.68 -6.17 -23.62
C GLY A 680 12.52 -6.71 -22.78
N THR A 681 12.12 -7.95 -23.07
CA THR A 681 11.20 -8.75 -22.25
C THR A 681 11.75 -8.97 -20.83
N PRO A 682 10.94 -9.37 -19.84
CA PRO A 682 11.44 -9.72 -18.51
C PRO A 682 12.58 -10.76 -18.52
N ARG A 683 12.55 -11.69 -19.48
CA ARG A 683 13.65 -12.61 -19.76
C ARG A 683 14.87 -11.90 -20.33
N GLY A 684 14.70 -11.08 -21.38
CA GLY A 684 15.79 -10.30 -21.97
C GLY A 684 16.51 -9.41 -20.96
N LYS A 685 15.77 -8.76 -20.06
CA LYS A 685 16.32 -7.97 -18.95
C LYS A 685 17.12 -8.83 -17.97
N LYS A 686 16.64 -10.03 -17.63
CA LYS A 686 17.32 -10.99 -16.75
C LYS A 686 18.62 -11.52 -17.36
N ASP A 687 18.59 -11.88 -18.64
CA ASP A 687 19.76 -12.40 -19.37
C ASP A 687 20.80 -11.28 -19.60
N ALA A 688 20.36 -10.06 -19.98
CA ALA A 688 21.19 -8.87 -20.09
C ALA A 688 21.86 -8.48 -18.75
N ALA A 689 21.11 -8.38 -17.66
CA ALA A 689 21.64 -8.09 -16.33
C ALA A 689 22.66 -9.14 -15.86
N THR A 690 22.48 -10.40 -16.27
CA THR A 690 23.36 -11.50 -15.92
C THR A 690 24.65 -11.52 -16.76
N ALA A 691 24.58 -11.14 -18.05
CA ALA A 691 25.75 -10.85 -18.88
C ALA A 691 26.55 -9.65 -18.34
N LEU A 692 25.88 -8.52 -18.11
CA LEU A 692 26.49 -7.29 -17.57
C LEU A 692 27.12 -7.52 -16.19
N PHE A 693 26.53 -8.37 -15.34
CA PHE A 693 27.14 -8.79 -14.08
C PHE A 693 28.51 -9.44 -14.29
N ASN A 694 28.63 -10.46 -15.15
CA ASN A 694 29.92 -11.10 -15.42
C ASN A 694 30.93 -10.14 -16.06
N LEU A 695 30.48 -9.32 -17.02
CA LEU A 695 31.35 -8.35 -17.70
C LEU A 695 31.87 -7.28 -16.73
N SER A 696 31.04 -6.80 -15.78
CA SER A 696 31.39 -5.79 -14.77
C SER A 696 32.44 -6.25 -13.74
N ILE A 697 32.77 -7.54 -13.68
CA ILE A 697 33.87 -8.06 -12.85
C ILE A 697 35.22 -7.51 -13.40
N HIS A 698 35.34 -7.37 -14.72
CA HIS A 698 36.55 -6.85 -15.36
C HIS A 698 36.60 -5.31 -15.27
N GLN A 699 37.78 -4.75 -14.97
CA GLN A 699 37.91 -3.33 -14.62
C GLN A 699 37.60 -2.39 -15.80
N GLU A 700 38.09 -2.69 -17.01
CA GLU A 700 37.91 -1.85 -18.20
C GLU A 700 36.44 -1.75 -18.62
N ASN A 701 35.69 -2.86 -18.50
CA ASN A 701 34.27 -2.94 -18.85
C ASN A 701 33.38 -2.02 -17.99
N LYS A 702 33.75 -1.73 -16.74
CA LYS A 702 32.92 -0.95 -15.82
C LYS A 702 32.64 0.47 -16.33
N ALA A 703 33.65 1.13 -16.88
CA ALA A 703 33.49 2.49 -17.42
C ALA A 703 32.53 2.48 -18.62
N MET A 704 32.67 1.52 -19.53
CA MET A 704 31.80 1.38 -20.70
C MET A 704 30.34 1.05 -20.31
N ILE A 705 30.12 0.19 -19.31
CA ILE A 705 28.78 -0.13 -18.79
C ILE A 705 28.09 1.13 -18.23
N VAL A 706 28.83 1.98 -17.50
CA VAL A 706 28.28 3.24 -16.97
C VAL A 706 28.01 4.25 -18.10
N GLN A 707 28.95 4.39 -19.04
CA GLN A 707 28.82 5.31 -20.18
C GLN A 707 27.67 4.94 -21.13
N SER A 708 27.32 3.66 -21.21
CA SER A 708 26.14 3.17 -21.95
C SER A 708 24.80 3.41 -21.22
N GLY A 709 24.80 4.06 -20.06
CA GLY A 709 23.57 4.42 -19.33
C GLY A 709 22.95 3.28 -18.49
N ALA A 710 23.67 2.17 -18.27
CA ALA A 710 23.13 0.99 -17.59
C ALA A 710 22.57 1.26 -16.19
N VAL A 711 23.12 2.25 -15.49
CA VAL A 711 22.86 2.49 -14.06
C VAL A 711 21.39 2.78 -13.78
N ARG A 712 20.69 3.55 -14.63
CA ARG A 712 19.25 3.81 -14.46
C ARG A 712 18.43 2.52 -14.57
N TYR A 713 18.65 1.73 -15.62
CA TYR A 713 17.97 0.46 -15.81
C TYR A 713 18.30 -0.61 -14.75
N LEU A 714 19.49 -0.55 -14.15
CA LEU A 714 19.85 -1.37 -12.99
C LEU A 714 19.11 -0.92 -11.72
N ILE A 715 18.88 0.38 -11.56
CA ILE A 715 18.06 0.95 -10.47
C ILE A 715 16.57 0.59 -10.67
N ASP A 716 16.05 0.67 -11.89
CA ASP A 716 14.69 0.20 -12.26
C ASP A 716 14.50 -1.30 -11.90
N LEU A 717 15.56 -2.11 -11.98
CA LEU A 717 15.56 -3.55 -11.63
C LEU A 717 15.82 -3.84 -10.13
N MET A 718 15.88 -2.81 -9.28
CA MET A 718 15.88 -2.98 -7.81
C MET A 718 14.48 -3.10 -7.21
N ASP A 719 13.42 -2.89 -7.99
CA ASP A 719 12.04 -3.21 -7.60
C ASP A 719 11.92 -4.73 -7.28
N PRO A 720 11.45 -5.11 -6.07
CA PRO A 720 11.16 -6.51 -5.74
C PRO A 720 10.25 -7.22 -6.74
N ALA A 721 9.29 -6.52 -7.37
CA ALA A 721 8.40 -7.06 -8.38
C ALA A 721 9.12 -7.47 -9.68
N ALA A 722 10.30 -6.89 -9.96
CA ALA A 722 11.15 -7.31 -11.07
C ALA A 722 11.93 -8.61 -10.79
N GLY A 723 11.98 -9.08 -9.54
CA GLY A 723 12.63 -10.34 -9.14
C GLY A 723 14.16 -10.37 -9.33
N MET A 724 14.79 -9.21 -9.53
CA MET A 724 16.18 -9.10 -10.00
C MET A 724 17.12 -8.33 -9.05
N VAL A 725 16.62 -7.87 -7.90
CA VAL A 725 17.30 -6.99 -6.92
C VAL A 725 18.72 -7.43 -6.61
N ASP A 726 18.92 -8.68 -6.17
CA ASP A 726 20.23 -9.24 -5.81
C ASP A 726 21.26 -9.19 -6.94
N LYS A 727 20.81 -9.32 -8.20
CA LYS A 727 21.66 -9.24 -9.39
C LYS A 727 21.97 -7.78 -9.72
N ALA A 728 20.96 -6.92 -9.78
CA ALA A 728 21.09 -5.50 -10.07
C ALA A 728 22.07 -4.82 -9.09
N VAL A 729 21.86 -5.02 -7.79
CA VAL A 729 22.72 -4.51 -6.71
C VAL A 729 24.14 -5.05 -6.81
N ALA A 730 24.36 -6.29 -7.25
CA ALA A 730 25.68 -6.83 -7.48
C ALA A 730 26.41 -6.14 -8.66
N VAL A 731 25.70 -5.77 -9.73
CA VAL A 731 26.29 -4.93 -10.81
C VAL A 731 26.60 -3.54 -10.27
N LEU A 732 25.66 -2.88 -9.59
CA LEU A 732 25.83 -1.55 -9.02
C LEU A 732 27.02 -1.49 -8.03
N ALA A 733 27.22 -2.53 -7.20
CA ALA A 733 28.38 -2.65 -6.32
C ALA A 733 29.71 -2.78 -7.08
N ASN A 734 29.74 -3.51 -8.20
CA ASN A 734 30.91 -3.55 -9.08
C ASN A 734 31.18 -2.18 -9.73
N LEU A 735 30.15 -1.49 -10.22
CA LEU A 735 30.27 -0.17 -10.85
C LEU A 735 30.67 0.93 -9.85
N ALA A 736 30.23 0.86 -8.60
CA ALA A 736 30.64 1.78 -7.53
C ALA A 736 32.17 1.76 -7.24
N THR A 737 32.91 0.77 -7.75
CA THR A 737 34.38 0.76 -7.64
C THR A 737 35.07 1.78 -8.56
N VAL A 738 34.40 2.28 -9.62
CA VAL A 738 34.92 3.34 -10.52
C VAL A 738 34.28 4.72 -10.26
N PRO A 739 35.01 5.84 -10.48
CA PRO A 739 34.48 7.20 -10.22
C PRO A 739 33.18 7.51 -10.99
N GLU A 740 33.11 7.10 -12.25
CA GLU A 740 31.97 7.32 -13.15
C GLU A 740 30.73 6.63 -12.58
N GLY A 741 30.88 5.36 -12.17
CA GLY A 741 29.81 4.57 -11.58
C GLY A 741 29.32 5.13 -10.25
N ARG A 742 30.22 5.62 -9.38
CA ARG A 742 29.81 6.32 -8.14
C ARG A 742 28.97 7.56 -8.44
N ASN A 743 29.39 8.36 -9.42
CA ASN A 743 28.67 9.57 -9.80
C ASN A 743 27.29 9.24 -10.37
N ALA A 744 27.20 8.29 -11.30
CA ALA A 744 25.94 7.86 -11.89
C ALA A 744 24.97 7.28 -10.84
N ILE A 745 25.42 6.37 -9.97
CA ILE A 745 24.55 5.74 -8.95
C ILE A 745 23.97 6.79 -7.97
N GLY A 746 24.76 7.81 -7.62
CA GLY A 746 24.30 8.91 -6.77
C GLY A 746 23.53 10.03 -7.50
N GLN A 747 23.48 10.00 -8.84
CA GLN A 747 22.70 10.94 -9.67
C GLN A 747 21.35 10.34 -10.08
N GLU A 748 21.32 9.07 -10.50
CA GLU A 748 20.12 8.30 -10.88
C GLU A 748 19.27 7.86 -9.66
N GLY A 749 19.51 8.39 -8.46
CA GLY A 749 18.69 8.12 -7.27
C GLY A 749 18.88 6.74 -6.62
N GLY A 750 19.99 6.04 -6.88
CA GLY A 750 20.22 4.69 -6.33
C GLY A 750 20.50 4.61 -4.83
N ILE A 751 20.78 5.73 -4.15
CA ILE A 751 21.17 5.74 -2.73
C ILE A 751 20.03 5.26 -1.79
N PRO A 752 18.80 5.81 -1.83
CA PRO A 752 17.68 5.31 -1.04
C PRO A 752 17.45 3.81 -1.19
N LEU A 753 17.37 3.30 -2.43
CA LEU A 753 17.10 1.88 -2.69
C LEU A 753 18.25 0.97 -2.22
N LEU A 754 19.50 1.45 -2.26
CA LEU A 754 20.63 0.71 -1.68
C LEU A 754 20.56 0.67 -0.14
N VAL A 755 20.00 1.68 0.51
CA VAL A 755 19.76 1.65 1.97
C VAL A 755 18.60 0.70 2.31
N GLU A 756 17.51 0.74 1.56
CA GLU A 756 16.39 -0.20 1.67
C GLU A 756 16.85 -1.66 1.50
N VAL A 757 17.74 -1.95 0.54
CA VAL A 757 18.32 -3.29 0.37
C VAL A 757 19.25 -3.68 1.53
N VAL A 758 19.91 -2.74 2.23
CA VAL A 758 20.65 -3.03 3.47
C VAL A 758 19.72 -3.42 4.63
N GLU A 759 18.48 -2.93 4.64
CA GLU A 759 17.47 -3.23 5.67
C GLU A 759 16.64 -4.49 5.36
N LEU A 760 16.05 -4.56 4.16
CA LEU A 760 15.06 -5.58 3.77
C LEU A 760 15.62 -6.67 2.84
N GLY A 761 16.74 -6.42 2.15
CA GLY A 761 17.28 -7.32 1.12
C GLY A 761 17.78 -8.69 1.61
N SER A 762 18.12 -9.57 0.66
CA SER A 762 18.72 -10.88 0.95
C SER A 762 20.09 -10.74 1.63
N ALA A 763 20.62 -11.83 2.21
CA ALA A 763 21.98 -11.84 2.75
C ALA A 763 23.07 -11.48 1.70
N ARG A 764 22.83 -11.72 0.41
CA ARG A 764 23.71 -11.33 -0.70
C ARG A 764 23.43 -9.88 -1.14
N GLY A 765 22.16 -9.48 -1.24
CA GLY A 765 21.75 -8.09 -1.51
C GLY A 765 22.35 -7.12 -0.49
N LYS A 766 22.21 -7.43 0.81
CA LYS A 766 22.78 -6.67 1.94
C LYS A 766 24.31 -6.55 1.88
N GLU A 767 25.02 -7.62 1.53
CA GLU A 767 26.48 -7.61 1.34
C GLU A 767 26.91 -6.65 0.22
N ASN A 768 26.24 -6.74 -0.94
CA ASN A 768 26.54 -5.91 -2.11
C ASN A 768 26.13 -4.45 -1.92
N ALA A 769 24.96 -4.19 -1.33
CA ALA A 769 24.47 -2.84 -1.08
C ALA A 769 25.35 -2.10 -0.06
N ALA A 770 25.74 -2.74 1.04
CA ALA A 770 26.71 -2.18 1.99
C ALA A 770 28.08 -1.90 1.33
N ALA A 771 28.51 -2.74 0.39
CA ALA A 771 29.73 -2.48 -0.40
C ALA A 771 29.59 -1.27 -1.34
N ALA A 772 28.45 -1.11 -2.01
CA ALA A 772 28.16 0.04 -2.87
C ALA A 772 28.09 1.35 -2.07
N LEU A 773 27.33 1.37 -0.98
CA LEU A 773 27.21 2.52 -0.07
C LEU A 773 28.56 2.91 0.54
N LEU A 774 29.40 1.94 0.90
CA LEU A 774 30.76 2.21 1.39
C LEU A 774 31.61 2.93 0.33
N GLN A 775 31.57 2.50 -0.92
CA GLN A 775 32.30 3.19 -2.01
C GLN A 775 31.75 4.60 -2.25
N LEU A 776 30.43 4.79 -2.26
CA LEU A 776 29.77 6.08 -2.46
C LEU A 776 30.14 7.09 -1.36
N ALA A 777 29.96 6.71 -0.09
CA ALA A 777 30.19 7.59 1.05
C ALA A 777 31.68 7.94 1.24
N THR A 778 32.59 6.98 1.07
CA THR A 778 34.03 7.22 1.27
C THR A 778 34.67 8.13 0.20
N ASN A 779 34.07 8.23 -0.98
CA ASN A 779 34.58 9.01 -2.11
C ASN A 779 33.84 10.34 -2.35
N SER A 780 32.72 10.60 -1.67
CA SER A 780 31.91 11.80 -1.89
C SER A 780 31.21 12.26 -0.61
N GLY A 781 31.54 13.47 -0.14
CA GLY A 781 30.84 14.08 1.01
C GLY A 781 29.36 14.31 0.75
N ARG A 782 28.96 14.63 -0.49
CA ARG A 782 27.55 14.72 -0.89
C ARG A 782 26.83 13.39 -0.70
N PHE A 783 27.40 12.30 -1.24
CA PHE A 783 26.77 10.98 -1.13
C PHE A 783 26.81 10.46 0.31
N CYS A 784 27.88 10.74 1.08
CA CYS A 784 27.93 10.45 2.51
C CYS A 784 26.77 11.11 3.27
N ASN A 785 26.49 12.39 2.99
CA ASN A 785 25.35 13.09 3.60
C ASN A 785 24.01 12.48 3.18
N MET A 786 23.83 12.14 1.89
CA MET A 786 22.62 11.47 1.42
C MET A 786 22.41 10.12 2.13
N VAL A 787 23.43 9.24 2.20
CA VAL A 787 23.34 7.95 2.90
C VAL A 787 23.00 8.11 4.40
N LEU A 788 23.41 9.22 5.04
CA LEU A 788 23.02 9.54 6.41
C LEU A 788 21.58 10.11 6.51
N GLN A 789 21.10 10.84 5.50
CA GLN A 789 19.74 11.38 5.42
C GLN A 789 18.70 10.29 5.14
N GLU A 790 19.01 9.32 4.28
CA GLU A 790 18.21 8.10 4.04
C GLU A 790 18.21 7.13 5.23
N GLY A 791 18.76 7.52 6.39
CA GLY A 791 18.64 6.76 7.63
C GLY A 791 19.48 5.48 7.71
N ALA A 792 20.53 5.30 6.90
CA ALA A 792 21.24 4.02 6.80
C ALA A 792 21.91 3.49 8.10
N VAL A 793 21.99 4.30 9.16
CA VAL A 793 22.77 3.94 10.36
C VAL A 793 22.18 2.74 11.14
N PRO A 794 20.89 2.65 11.49
CA PRO A 794 20.37 1.47 12.18
C PRO A 794 20.43 0.18 11.34
N PRO A 795 20.07 0.16 10.04
CA PRO A 795 20.26 -1.02 9.18
C PRO A 795 21.73 -1.48 9.09
N LEU A 796 22.68 -0.54 8.98
CA LEU A 796 24.11 -0.88 9.01
C LEU A 796 24.56 -1.39 10.39
N VAL A 797 24.01 -0.88 11.49
CA VAL A 797 24.31 -1.40 12.85
C VAL A 797 23.79 -2.83 12.99
N ALA A 798 22.56 -3.11 12.57
CA ALA A 798 22.03 -4.48 12.56
C ALA A 798 22.89 -5.41 11.69
N LEU A 799 23.19 -5.00 10.45
CA LEU A 799 24.03 -5.77 9.52
C LEU A 799 25.44 -5.99 10.06
N SER A 800 26.00 -5.06 10.85
CA SER A 800 27.31 -5.20 11.50
C SER A 800 27.36 -6.26 12.61
N GLN A 801 26.19 -6.71 13.10
CA GLN A 801 26.03 -7.72 14.15
C GLN A 801 25.61 -9.08 13.57
N SER A 802 24.58 -9.12 12.72
CA SER A 802 23.95 -10.36 12.21
C SER A 802 24.36 -10.79 10.81
N GLY A 803 25.03 -9.92 10.03
CA GLY A 803 25.32 -10.17 8.61
C GLY A 803 26.33 -11.27 8.30
N THR A 804 26.51 -11.57 7.01
CA THR A 804 27.62 -12.40 6.51
C THR A 804 28.97 -11.82 6.99
N PRO A 805 30.07 -12.60 7.06
CA PRO A 805 31.37 -12.09 7.49
C PRO A 805 31.83 -10.85 6.70
N ARG A 806 31.52 -10.80 5.39
CA ARG A 806 31.83 -9.65 4.52
C ARG A 806 30.83 -8.50 4.69
N ALA A 807 29.54 -8.79 4.82
CA ALA A 807 28.54 -7.74 5.07
C ALA A 807 28.83 -7.01 6.39
N ARG A 808 29.23 -7.75 7.43
CA ARG A 808 29.74 -7.20 8.70
C ARG A 808 30.98 -6.35 8.49
N GLU A 809 31.98 -6.82 7.75
CA GLU A 809 33.19 -6.06 7.41
C GLU A 809 32.85 -4.72 6.74
N LYS A 810 31.96 -4.70 5.73
CA LYS A 810 31.60 -3.47 5.00
C LYS A 810 30.74 -2.53 5.85
N ALA A 811 29.79 -3.06 6.61
CA ALA A 811 28.96 -2.27 7.52
C ALA A 811 29.81 -1.62 8.64
N GLN A 812 30.72 -2.37 9.26
CA GLN A 812 31.64 -1.84 10.27
C GLN A 812 32.58 -0.78 9.69
N ALA A 813 33.12 -0.99 8.48
CA ALA A 813 33.93 0.01 7.79
C ALA A 813 33.14 1.32 7.56
N LEU A 814 31.92 1.24 7.05
CA LEU A 814 31.07 2.40 6.77
C LEU A 814 30.65 3.15 8.05
N LEU A 815 30.26 2.42 9.10
CA LEU A 815 29.97 3.01 10.42
C LEU A 815 31.20 3.68 11.04
N SER A 816 32.40 3.11 10.86
CA SER A 816 33.65 3.74 11.33
C SER A 816 33.95 5.05 10.58
N TYR A 817 33.67 5.09 9.27
CA TYR A 817 33.84 6.29 8.46
C TYR A 817 32.89 7.43 8.89
N PHE A 818 31.61 7.13 9.12
CA PHE A 818 30.65 8.11 9.66
C PHE A 818 31.07 8.65 11.03
N ARG A 819 31.57 7.78 11.94
CA ARG A 819 32.12 8.21 13.23
C ARG A 819 33.30 9.16 13.04
N ASN A 820 34.22 8.86 12.12
CA ASN A 820 35.42 9.67 11.90
C ASN A 820 35.10 11.04 11.29
N GLN A 821 34.16 11.14 10.34
CA GLN A 821 33.71 12.45 9.83
C GLN A 821 33.13 13.34 10.95
N ARG A 822 32.30 12.76 11.83
CA ARG A 822 31.64 13.51 12.92
C ARG A 822 32.65 14.12 13.91
N HIS A 823 33.77 13.45 14.15
CA HIS A 823 34.85 14.00 14.98
C HIS A 823 35.74 15.00 14.21
N GLY A 824 35.97 14.77 12.92
CA GLY A 824 36.77 15.69 12.07
C GLY A 824 36.19 17.10 11.97
N ASN A 825 34.86 17.23 11.87
CA ASN A 825 34.20 18.55 11.83
C ASN A 825 34.12 19.23 13.20
N ALA A 826 34.21 18.49 14.31
CA ALA A 826 34.18 19.06 15.67
C ALA A 826 35.49 19.78 16.06
N GLY A 827 36.59 19.55 15.32
CA GLY A 827 37.90 20.17 15.56
C GLY A 827 38.22 21.40 14.73
N ARG A 828 37.20 22.08 14.16
CA ARG A 828 37.33 23.29 13.31
C ARG A 828 36.29 24.37 13.59
N GLY A 829 35.66 24.35 14.76
CA GLY A 829 34.80 25.42 15.29
C GLY A 829 35.59 26.36 16.19
#